data_AF-A0A0B0N962-F1
#
_entry.id   AF-A0A0B0N962-F1
#
_cell.length_a   1.000
_cell.length_b   1.000
_cell.length_c   1.000
_cell.angle_alpha   90.00
_cell.angle_beta   90.00
_cell.angle_gamma   90.00
#
_symmetry.space_group_name_H-M   'P 1'
#
loop_
_entity.id
_entity.type
_entity.pdbx_description
1 polymer ?
#
loop_
_entity_poly.entity_id
_entity_poly.type
_entity_poly.pdbx_seq_one_letter_code
_entity_poly.pdbx_strand_id
1 'polypeptide(L)'
;MDISHWVFVVSVLLLFLASGSFSIDNFHQPFPIVEPDPGHTKLRLSREGLEAISRINTPIAAVAVIGPYRSGKSFLLNQLLSLSCYEGFGVGHMRDTKTKGIWVWGIPLELDIDGVRTSVFYLDTEGFESVGKSNVYDDRIFALATVMSSVLIYNLPETVREADISRLSFAVELAEEFYGRVKGQDVAFEPAKLLWLIQRDFLEGKTVKEMVDEALRHVPNTGGDKNIDQVNQIRDSLAVMGDNSTAFSLPQPHLRRTKLCDLKDDDLDPMYVKKREQLKELVASIIRPKIVQGKSLNGKEFVSFLEKILEALNKGEIPSTGSLVEVFNKGIVERCLKLYNERMGKLRLPMPEQSLQDAHDRSREEAMKAFDELHFGRRHAKTSFKQLDEDIKEVNKNIIMANEYHSARLCEALYTQCEDNMDQLQVLRLPSMAKFNAGFLQCNRSFEQECIGPSKANYEQRMVKMMGKSRSLFIKEYNQRLFNWLVTFSLIMVMVGRFIIKFILIEMAAWVLFIFLETYTRMFWSSESLYYNPVWHFIVSTWETIVYNPILDLDSSSLDALLAVLWQMETQVAMAFTYKSALIICGDYMEDFEVMVPFQVLQAFGVRVDCVSPTKLPGQKCFTAIHVSLGFEHYSELPGHLFTLNSNFNEVEVGCYDALVIPGGRFSELFSVDERVLSIVKAFAEAGKPIVTTCHSQLILAAAGLLKGKKCTAFASMKPVIELAGGIWWEQPGITSPFDITACLKDGNILSSIGWPAHAEILKTLFESMGARIHTTKANSVLFLCGDYVEDYEFNVPFRALQALGCKVDAVTPSKKKGETCVTAIHDDEGAQAFSEKRGHNLVITANWSDVSVYDYDCLVVPGGRSPELLVMNDKAVTLVKEFAERNRVIAGVGQGQWLLAAAGVLKGKRCASGDGMKVMVKMGGGELEESKGCVSDGKLVTAVGWPALPYFISHLSKLLGLSLSFE
;
A
#
# COMPACT_ATOMS: atom_id res chain seq x y z
N MET A 1 -0.42 -10.25 -70.54
CA MET A 1 0.94 -9.89 -71.01
C MET A 1 1.07 -8.39 -70.79
N ASP A 2 1.87 -7.84 -69.88
CA ASP A 2 2.96 -8.45 -69.13
C ASP A 2 3.07 -7.90 -67.70
N ILE A 3 2.77 -8.79 -66.75
CA ILE A 3 3.14 -8.71 -65.33
C ILE A 3 4.68 -8.86 -65.16
N SER A 4 5.41 -9.12 -66.25
CA SER A 4 6.85 -9.33 -66.28
C SER A 4 7.71 -8.08 -66.05
N HIS A 5 7.20 -6.86 -66.29
CA HIS A 5 8.03 -5.66 -66.16
C HIS A 5 8.11 -5.14 -64.71
N TRP A 6 7.06 -5.31 -63.91
CA TRP A 6 7.07 -4.90 -62.50
C TRP A 6 7.85 -5.86 -61.61
N VAL A 7 7.85 -7.16 -61.93
CA VAL A 7 8.66 -8.15 -61.19
C VAL A 7 10.15 -7.92 -61.44
N PHE A 8 10.56 -7.55 -62.66
CA PHE A 8 11.97 -7.31 -62.97
C PHE A 8 12.53 -6.05 -62.30
N VAL A 9 11.74 -4.96 -62.24
CA VAL A 9 12.18 -3.71 -61.59
C VAL A 9 12.25 -3.86 -60.07
N VAL A 10 11.33 -4.61 -59.46
CA VAL A 10 11.36 -4.88 -58.01
C VAL A 10 12.47 -5.88 -57.65
N SER A 11 12.78 -6.86 -58.50
CA SER A 11 13.92 -7.76 -58.28
C SER A 11 15.28 -7.07 -58.45
N VAL A 12 15.42 -6.10 -59.36
CA VAL A 12 16.68 -5.35 -59.52
C VAL A 12 16.87 -4.32 -58.40
N LEU A 13 15.80 -3.71 -57.86
CA LEU A 13 15.89 -2.85 -56.67
C LEU A 13 16.17 -3.64 -55.38
N LEU A 14 15.62 -4.86 -55.25
CA LEU A 14 15.91 -5.74 -54.11
C LEU A 14 17.32 -6.35 -54.19
N LEU A 15 17.89 -6.53 -55.38
CA LEU A 15 19.29 -6.95 -55.55
C LEU A 15 20.30 -5.83 -55.26
N PHE A 16 19.93 -4.55 -55.47
CA PHE A 16 20.77 -3.41 -55.09
C PHE A 16 20.71 -3.05 -53.60
N LEU A 17 19.65 -3.47 -52.88
CA LEU A 17 19.53 -3.31 -51.43
C LEU A 17 20.09 -4.51 -50.63
N ALA A 18 20.46 -5.60 -51.32
CA ALA A 18 21.00 -6.82 -50.70
C ALA A 18 22.52 -7.04 -50.96
N SER A 19 23.21 -6.13 -51.65
CA SER A 19 24.67 -6.18 -51.87
C SER A 19 25.41 -5.12 -51.06
N GLY A 20 25.08 -5.05 -49.77
CA GLY A 20 25.82 -4.29 -48.76
C GLY A 20 26.51 -5.19 -47.74
N SER A 21 26.81 -6.45 -48.08
CA SER A 21 27.72 -7.26 -47.29
C SER A 21 29.15 -6.92 -47.70
N PHE A 22 29.84 -6.11 -46.89
CA PHE A 22 31.30 -5.96 -46.99
C PHE A 22 31.91 -7.37 -46.87
N SER A 23 32.44 -7.92 -47.95
CA SER A 23 33.26 -9.13 -47.88
C SER A 23 34.59 -8.75 -47.20
N ILE A 24 34.76 -9.15 -45.93
CA ILE A 24 36.00 -8.96 -45.14
C ILE A 24 37.04 -9.99 -45.59
N ASP A 25 37.51 -9.86 -46.84
CA ASP A 25 38.75 -10.51 -47.29
C ASP A 25 39.95 -9.55 -47.19
N ASN A 26 39.73 -8.31 -46.75
CA ASN A 26 40.76 -7.28 -46.66
C ASN A 26 40.94 -6.81 -45.20
N PHE A 27 41.82 -7.48 -44.45
CA PHE A 27 42.18 -7.12 -43.07
C PHE A 27 42.98 -5.81 -42.95
N HIS A 28 43.27 -5.12 -44.06
CA HIS A 28 44.03 -3.87 -44.13
C HIS A 28 43.23 -2.62 -43.66
N GLN A 29 42.19 -2.78 -42.85
CA GLN A 29 41.33 -1.68 -42.38
C GLN A 29 40.89 -1.92 -40.92
N PRO A 30 40.51 -0.86 -40.18
CA PRO A 30 40.01 -1.00 -38.83
C PRO A 30 38.56 -1.50 -38.84
N PHE A 31 38.18 -2.35 -37.89
CA PHE A 31 36.81 -2.86 -37.76
C PHE A 31 36.29 -2.78 -36.31
N PRO A 32 34.97 -2.63 -36.11
CA PRO A 32 34.38 -2.56 -34.79
C PRO A 32 34.36 -3.96 -34.15
N ILE A 33 34.61 -4.03 -32.85
CA ILE A 33 34.41 -5.23 -32.03
C ILE A 33 33.34 -5.02 -30.95
N VAL A 34 33.10 -3.76 -30.58
CA VAL A 34 32.04 -3.34 -29.66
C VAL A 34 31.37 -2.11 -30.24
N GLU A 35 30.05 -2.07 -30.22
CA GLU A 35 29.21 -0.99 -30.76
C GLU A 35 28.15 -0.55 -29.74
N PRO A 36 27.67 0.71 -29.81
CA PRO A 36 26.55 1.15 -29.01
C PRO A 36 25.23 0.48 -29.41
N ASP A 37 24.39 0.19 -28.42
CA ASP A 37 22.97 -0.07 -28.62
C ASP A 37 22.25 1.19 -29.20
N PRO A 38 21.12 1.08 -29.92
CA PRO A 38 20.39 2.23 -30.45
C PRO A 38 20.10 3.33 -29.42
N GLY A 39 19.90 2.97 -28.15
CA GLY A 39 19.70 3.92 -27.06
C GLY A 39 20.97 4.53 -26.45
N HIS A 40 22.18 4.14 -26.88
CA HIS A 40 23.47 4.55 -26.29
C HIS A 40 23.54 4.36 -24.76
N THR A 41 22.95 3.26 -24.26
CA THR A 41 22.95 2.86 -22.85
C THR A 41 23.61 1.50 -22.61
N LYS A 42 23.69 0.65 -23.63
CA LYS A 42 24.27 -0.71 -23.59
C LYS A 42 25.33 -0.89 -24.66
N LEU A 43 26.18 -1.89 -24.46
CA LEU A 43 27.20 -2.32 -25.43
C LEU A 43 26.73 -3.54 -26.20
N ARG A 44 27.00 -3.61 -27.50
CA ARG A 44 26.74 -4.78 -28.34
C ARG A 44 28.05 -5.24 -28.96
N LEU A 45 28.19 -6.55 -29.16
CA LEU A 45 29.36 -7.11 -29.85
C LEU A 45 29.15 -7.08 -31.36
N SER A 46 30.18 -6.68 -32.10
CA SER A 46 30.22 -6.83 -33.55
C SER A 46 30.75 -8.22 -33.90
N ARG A 47 29.87 -9.12 -34.33
CA ARG A 47 30.23 -10.53 -34.61
C ARG A 47 31.29 -10.64 -35.71
N GLU A 48 31.21 -9.77 -36.71
CA GLU A 48 32.13 -9.75 -37.85
C GLU A 48 33.58 -9.47 -37.41
N GLY A 49 33.78 -8.53 -36.49
CA GLY A 49 35.11 -8.24 -35.93
C GLY A 49 35.63 -9.32 -34.98
N LEU A 50 34.73 -10.00 -34.25
CA LEU A 50 35.12 -11.09 -33.36
C LEU A 50 35.57 -12.34 -34.12
N GLU A 51 34.95 -12.64 -35.27
CA GLU A 51 35.36 -13.75 -36.12
C GLU A 51 36.81 -13.59 -36.61
N ALA A 52 37.23 -12.36 -36.95
CA ALA A 52 38.60 -12.05 -37.32
C ALA A 52 39.60 -12.37 -36.20
N ILE A 53 39.30 -11.93 -34.97
CA ILE A 53 40.16 -12.17 -33.79
C ILE A 53 40.20 -13.67 -33.44
N SER A 54 39.08 -14.38 -33.57
CA SER A 54 38.97 -15.80 -33.22
C SER A 54 39.87 -16.74 -34.03
N ARG A 55 40.38 -16.29 -35.19
CA ARG A 55 41.27 -17.06 -36.08
C ARG A 55 42.73 -17.05 -35.63
N ILE A 56 43.09 -16.20 -34.66
CA ILE A 56 44.46 -16.04 -34.18
C ILE A 56 44.77 -17.09 -33.11
N ASN A 57 45.80 -17.90 -33.35
CA ASN A 57 46.18 -19.01 -32.48
C ASN A 57 47.38 -18.69 -31.56
N THR A 58 48.08 -17.59 -31.83
CA THR A 58 49.14 -17.03 -30.99
C THR A 58 48.56 -16.32 -29.78
N PRO A 59 49.34 -16.18 -28.68
CA PRO A 59 48.99 -15.32 -27.56
C PRO A 59 48.68 -13.88 -28.00
N ILE A 60 47.68 -13.28 -27.36
CA ILE A 60 47.21 -11.93 -27.67
C ILE A 60 47.71 -10.94 -26.63
N ALA A 61 48.19 -9.79 -27.11
CA ALA A 61 48.36 -8.60 -26.28
C ALA A 61 47.57 -7.44 -26.90
N ALA A 62 46.92 -6.62 -26.07
CA ALA A 62 46.12 -5.50 -26.56
C ALA A 62 46.62 -4.16 -25.99
N VAL A 63 46.87 -3.21 -26.88
CA VAL A 63 47.16 -1.81 -26.55
C VAL A 63 45.88 -1.01 -26.76
N ALA A 64 45.25 -0.53 -25.70
CA ALA A 64 44.05 0.30 -25.78
C ALA A 64 44.39 1.76 -25.51
N VAL A 65 43.86 2.67 -26.34
CA VAL A 65 43.97 4.12 -26.09
C VAL A 65 42.62 4.64 -25.63
N ILE A 66 42.60 5.20 -24.42
CA ILE A 66 41.44 5.80 -23.76
C ILE A 66 41.70 7.29 -23.51
N GLY A 67 40.66 8.10 -23.38
CA GLY A 67 40.80 9.54 -23.11
C GLY A 67 39.62 10.36 -23.61
N PRO A 68 39.56 11.66 -23.26
CA PRO A 68 38.44 12.54 -23.60
C PRO A 68 38.15 12.59 -25.10
N TYR A 69 36.92 12.95 -25.48
CA TYR A 69 36.60 13.20 -26.88
C TYR A 69 37.52 14.29 -27.46
N ARG A 70 37.97 14.10 -28.71
CA ARG A 70 38.89 15.01 -29.42
C ARG A 70 40.29 15.18 -28.80
N SER A 71 40.77 14.20 -28.02
CA SER A 71 42.18 14.18 -27.57
C SER A 71 43.18 13.66 -28.61
N GLY A 72 42.75 13.28 -29.81
CA GLY A 72 43.66 12.80 -30.88
C GLY A 72 44.04 11.31 -30.80
N LYS A 73 43.22 10.47 -30.15
CA LYS A 73 43.46 9.03 -29.97
C LYS A 73 43.67 8.26 -31.27
N SER A 74 42.76 8.38 -32.22
CA SER A 74 42.84 7.69 -33.51
C SER A 74 44.08 8.14 -34.32
N PHE A 75 44.42 9.42 -34.26
CA PHE A 75 45.66 9.94 -34.86
C PHE A 75 46.90 9.33 -34.20
N LEU A 76 46.95 9.30 -32.85
CA LEU A 76 48.04 8.67 -32.10
C LEU A 76 48.21 7.19 -32.48
N LEU A 77 47.12 6.44 -32.58
CA LEU A 77 47.15 5.03 -32.97
C LEU A 77 47.73 4.83 -34.38
N ASN A 78 47.33 5.67 -35.34
CA ASN A 78 47.92 5.65 -36.69
C ASN A 78 49.43 5.94 -36.64
N GLN A 79 49.87 6.85 -35.78
CA GLN A 79 51.27 7.16 -35.59
C GLN A 79 52.07 6.00 -34.98
N LEU A 80 51.50 5.28 -34.00
CA LEU A 80 52.12 4.08 -33.42
C LEU A 80 52.22 2.93 -34.43
N LEU A 81 51.23 2.80 -35.31
CA LEU A 81 51.21 1.84 -36.41
C LEU A 81 52.00 2.28 -37.64
N SER A 82 52.51 3.53 -37.66
CA SER A 82 53.17 4.16 -38.81
C SER A 82 52.30 4.15 -40.09
N LEU A 83 51.01 4.45 -39.92
CA LEU A 83 49.99 4.53 -40.98
C LEU A 83 49.55 5.97 -41.22
N SER A 84 49.12 6.27 -42.45
CA SER A 84 48.46 7.54 -42.76
C SER A 84 47.01 7.58 -42.23
N CYS A 85 46.41 8.76 -42.11
CA CYS A 85 45.00 8.89 -41.72
C CYS A 85 44.02 8.26 -42.72
N TYR A 86 44.45 8.06 -43.97
CA TYR A 86 43.63 7.51 -45.05
C TYR A 86 43.69 5.97 -45.09
N GLU A 87 44.69 5.37 -44.45
CA GLU A 87 44.87 3.92 -44.33
C GLU A 87 44.44 3.41 -42.95
N GLY A 88 44.71 4.18 -41.89
CA GLY A 88 44.49 3.80 -40.49
C GLY A 88 43.07 4.06 -39.95
N PHE A 89 42.96 4.25 -38.63
CA PHE A 89 41.74 4.68 -37.96
C PHE A 89 41.28 6.07 -38.45
N GLY A 90 39.99 6.20 -38.74
CA GLY A 90 39.42 7.45 -39.24
C GLY A 90 39.52 8.61 -38.24
N VAL A 91 40.05 9.75 -38.68
CA VAL A 91 40.22 10.96 -37.84
C VAL A 91 39.12 11.99 -38.14
N GLY A 92 38.49 12.53 -37.11
CA GLY A 92 37.33 13.43 -37.22
C GLY A 92 37.56 14.89 -36.84
N HIS A 93 36.88 15.81 -37.54
CA HIS A 93 36.91 17.26 -37.25
C HIS A 93 35.56 17.85 -36.75
N MET A 94 34.44 17.11 -36.85
CA MET A 94 33.07 17.55 -36.50
C MET A 94 32.65 17.18 -35.07
N ARG A 95 31.59 17.80 -34.53
CA ARG A 95 31.22 17.76 -33.09
C ARG A 95 30.84 16.35 -32.61
N ASP A 96 30.38 15.49 -33.52
CA ASP A 96 30.08 14.08 -33.27
C ASP A 96 31.34 13.20 -33.24
N THR A 97 31.35 12.19 -32.36
CA THR A 97 32.44 11.21 -32.31
C THR A 97 32.48 10.36 -33.58
N LYS A 98 33.65 10.28 -34.23
CA LYS A 98 33.87 9.41 -35.39
C LYS A 98 33.93 7.94 -34.98
N THR A 99 34.72 7.63 -33.95
CA THR A 99 34.78 6.29 -33.36
C THR A 99 33.56 6.08 -32.46
N LYS A 100 32.78 5.03 -32.74
CA LYS A 100 31.64 4.57 -31.95
C LYS A 100 31.96 3.20 -31.36
N GLY A 101 31.95 3.06 -30.04
CA GLY A 101 32.32 1.83 -29.35
C GLY A 101 33.84 1.58 -29.30
N ILE A 102 34.27 0.34 -29.55
CA ILE A 102 35.70 -0.08 -29.54
C ILE A 102 36.03 -0.70 -30.89
N TRP A 103 37.09 -0.19 -31.52
CA TRP A 103 37.57 -0.59 -32.83
C TRP A 103 38.97 -1.18 -32.72
N VAL A 104 39.28 -2.15 -33.58
CA VAL A 104 40.59 -2.80 -33.63
C VAL A 104 41.21 -2.64 -35.01
N TRP A 105 42.53 -2.50 -35.05
CA TRP A 105 43.28 -2.53 -36.30
C TRP A 105 43.34 -3.95 -36.86
N GLY A 106 43.01 -4.13 -38.14
CA GLY A 106 42.72 -5.45 -38.67
C GLY A 106 43.91 -6.40 -38.87
N ILE A 107 45.14 -5.88 -38.91
CA ILE A 107 46.35 -6.71 -38.99
C ILE A 107 47.12 -6.61 -37.67
N PRO A 108 47.24 -7.70 -36.90
CA PRO A 108 48.02 -7.68 -35.66
C PRO A 108 49.52 -7.49 -35.97
N LEU A 109 50.21 -6.77 -35.10
CA LEU A 109 51.67 -6.68 -35.13
C LEU A 109 52.26 -7.90 -34.43
N GLU A 110 53.09 -8.65 -35.14
CA GLU A 110 53.75 -9.84 -34.61
C GLU A 110 55.04 -9.43 -33.88
N LEU A 111 55.07 -9.59 -32.56
CA LEU A 111 56.24 -9.32 -31.73
C LEU A 111 56.70 -10.59 -31.02
N ASP A 112 58.02 -10.75 -30.87
CA ASP A 112 58.60 -11.75 -29.99
C ASP A 112 58.73 -11.13 -28.59
N ILE A 113 57.93 -11.64 -27.64
CA ILE A 113 57.92 -11.18 -26.26
C ILE A 113 58.38 -12.35 -25.40
N ASP A 114 59.55 -12.21 -24.78
CA ASP A 114 60.15 -13.21 -23.88
C ASP A 114 60.27 -14.63 -24.53
N GLY A 115 60.52 -14.70 -25.84
CA GLY A 115 60.67 -15.95 -26.61
C GLY A 115 59.34 -16.52 -27.14
N VAL A 116 58.24 -15.79 -26.98
CA VAL A 116 56.89 -16.18 -27.41
C VAL A 116 56.39 -15.20 -28.48
N ARG A 117 56.13 -15.74 -29.67
CA ARG A 117 55.50 -14.99 -30.75
C ARG A 117 54.07 -14.60 -30.37
N THR A 118 53.84 -13.30 -30.22
CA THR A 118 52.61 -12.70 -29.70
C THR A 118 52.01 -11.75 -30.73
N SER A 119 50.70 -11.85 -30.93
CA SER A 119 49.94 -10.94 -31.81
C SER A 119 49.46 -9.74 -31.01
N VAL A 120 49.92 -8.54 -31.39
CA VAL A 120 49.59 -7.29 -30.70
C VAL A 120 48.51 -6.52 -31.47
N PHE A 121 47.41 -6.20 -30.78
CA PHE A 121 46.33 -5.37 -31.30
C PHE A 121 46.42 -3.95 -30.78
N TYR A 122 45.95 -3.02 -31.60
CA TYR A 122 45.69 -1.66 -31.20
C TYR A 122 44.18 -1.41 -31.20
N LEU A 123 43.68 -0.93 -30.07
CA LEU A 123 42.27 -0.68 -29.82
C LEU A 123 42.02 0.83 -29.73
N ASP A 124 41.23 1.37 -30.66
CA ASP A 124 40.70 2.72 -30.57
C ASP A 124 39.36 2.72 -29.84
N THR A 125 39.23 3.59 -28.85
CA THR A 125 38.01 3.69 -28.04
C THR A 125 37.28 4.99 -28.32
N GLU A 126 35.96 4.94 -28.22
CA GLU A 126 35.14 6.14 -28.22
C GLU A 126 35.55 7.10 -27.10
N GLY A 127 35.66 8.39 -27.42
CA GLY A 127 36.00 9.40 -26.42
C GLY A 127 34.83 9.74 -25.51
N PHE A 128 35.10 9.77 -24.21
CA PHE A 128 34.14 10.17 -23.18
C PHE A 128 33.94 11.70 -23.13
N GLU A 129 32.91 12.18 -22.42
CA GLU A 129 32.51 13.60 -22.27
C GLU A 129 31.89 14.25 -23.53
N SER A 130 31.43 13.45 -24.49
CA SER A 130 30.72 14.00 -25.67
C SER A 130 29.29 14.42 -25.34
N VAL A 131 28.83 15.52 -25.92
CA VAL A 131 27.47 16.06 -25.75
C VAL A 131 26.41 15.07 -26.25
N GLY A 132 25.41 14.76 -25.41
CA GLY A 132 24.26 13.94 -25.80
C GLY A 132 24.39 12.42 -25.56
N LYS A 133 25.40 11.96 -24.81
CA LYS A 133 25.56 10.56 -24.40
C LYS A 133 25.36 10.36 -22.90
N SER A 134 25.01 9.13 -22.50
CA SER A 134 24.89 8.78 -21.09
C SER A 134 26.29 8.59 -20.46
N ASN A 135 26.53 9.15 -19.28
CA ASN A 135 27.77 8.90 -18.52
C ASN A 135 28.01 7.39 -18.31
N VAL A 136 26.92 6.64 -18.12
CA VAL A 136 26.93 5.18 -17.93
C VAL A 136 27.51 4.42 -19.13
N TYR A 137 27.28 4.89 -20.36
CA TYR A 137 27.86 4.27 -21.56
C TYR A 137 29.37 4.50 -21.64
N ASP A 138 29.82 5.73 -21.40
CA ASP A 138 31.23 6.09 -21.39
C ASP A 138 32.00 5.25 -20.35
N ASP A 139 31.43 5.07 -19.17
CA ASP A 139 31.98 4.27 -18.08
C ASP A 139 32.12 2.77 -18.45
N ARG A 140 31.17 2.23 -19.22
CA ARG A 140 31.23 0.82 -19.70
C ARG A 140 32.31 0.61 -20.74
N ILE A 141 32.44 1.52 -21.71
CA ILE A 141 33.53 1.48 -22.71
C ILE A 141 34.87 1.53 -21.99
N PHE A 142 34.97 2.39 -20.99
CA PHE A 142 36.17 2.60 -20.23
C PHE A 142 36.59 1.37 -19.42
N ALA A 143 35.67 0.80 -18.63
CA ALA A 143 35.94 -0.43 -17.88
C ALA A 143 36.27 -1.62 -18.78
N LEU A 144 35.57 -1.75 -19.91
CA LEU A 144 35.83 -2.81 -20.87
C LEU A 144 37.22 -2.67 -21.50
N ALA A 145 37.63 -1.47 -21.89
CA ALA A 145 38.96 -1.20 -22.43
C ALA A 145 40.09 -1.49 -21.41
N THR A 146 39.89 -1.13 -20.14
CA THR A 146 40.82 -1.44 -19.04
C THR A 146 40.97 -2.95 -18.84
N VAL A 147 39.86 -3.68 -18.86
CA VAL A 147 39.84 -5.14 -18.68
C VAL A 147 40.54 -5.87 -19.83
N MET A 148 40.26 -5.48 -21.07
CA MET A 148 40.76 -6.16 -22.27
C MET A 148 42.22 -5.87 -22.58
N SER A 149 42.72 -4.70 -22.17
CA SER A 149 44.07 -4.28 -22.51
C SER A 149 45.14 -5.01 -21.69
N SER A 150 46.29 -5.18 -22.32
CA SER A 150 47.57 -5.50 -21.69
C SER A 150 48.31 -4.21 -21.34
N VAL A 151 48.20 -3.20 -22.19
CA VAL A 151 48.70 -1.83 -21.97
C VAL A 151 47.56 -0.86 -22.21
N LEU A 152 47.28 -0.04 -21.20
CA LEU A 152 46.25 0.97 -21.26
C LEU A 152 46.89 2.35 -21.35
N ILE A 153 46.76 3.01 -22.50
CA ILE A 153 47.28 4.36 -22.73
C ILE A 153 46.18 5.36 -22.40
N TYR A 154 46.38 6.13 -21.34
CA TYR A 154 45.47 7.21 -20.97
C TYR A 154 45.93 8.54 -21.58
N ASN A 155 45.29 8.90 -22.69
CA ASN A 155 45.66 10.03 -23.54
C ASN A 155 44.96 11.32 -23.08
N LEU A 156 45.72 12.16 -22.39
CA LEU A 156 45.26 13.45 -21.87
C LEU A 156 45.81 14.60 -22.72
N PRO A 157 44.95 15.58 -23.07
CA PRO A 157 45.38 16.73 -23.86
C PRO A 157 46.27 17.71 -23.10
N GLU A 158 46.21 17.72 -21.77
CA GLU A 158 46.84 18.66 -20.82
C GLU A 158 47.18 17.93 -19.50
N THR A 159 47.24 18.64 -18.37
CA THR A 159 47.60 18.10 -17.04
C THR A 159 46.56 17.13 -16.47
N VAL A 160 46.96 16.30 -15.51
CA VAL A 160 46.08 15.38 -14.76
C VAL A 160 45.15 16.18 -13.85
N ARG A 161 43.83 16.01 -13.97
CA ARG A 161 42.83 16.63 -13.09
C ARG A 161 42.22 15.60 -12.13
N GLU A 162 41.61 16.06 -11.04
CA GLU A 162 40.89 15.19 -10.09
C GLU A 162 39.79 14.35 -10.77
N ALA A 163 39.09 14.92 -11.74
CA ALA A 163 38.09 14.20 -12.53
C ALA A 163 38.69 13.02 -13.32
N ASP A 164 39.93 13.18 -13.80
CA ASP A 164 40.63 12.15 -14.55
C ASP A 164 41.08 10.99 -13.63
N ILE A 165 41.45 11.29 -12.38
CA ILE A 165 41.78 10.32 -11.32
C ILE A 165 40.52 9.56 -10.89
N SER A 166 39.45 10.27 -10.56
CA SER A 166 38.19 9.66 -10.11
C SER A 166 37.61 8.69 -11.15
N ARG A 167 37.59 9.09 -12.43
CA ARG A 167 37.13 8.21 -13.52
C ARG A 167 38.01 6.97 -13.62
N LEU A 168 39.34 7.13 -13.62
CA LEU A 168 40.27 6.02 -13.73
C LEU A 168 40.09 5.02 -12.58
N SER A 169 39.98 5.48 -11.33
CA SER A 169 39.74 4.61 -10.17
C SER A 169 38.47 3.80 -10.33
N PHE A 170 37.39 4.45 -10.75
CA PHE A 170 36.10 3.80 -10.95
C PHE A 170 36.17 2.63 -11.94
N ALA A 171 36.83 2.81 -13.09
CA ALA A 171 36.97 1.71 -14.04
C ALA A 171 37.91 0.60 -13.57
N VAL A 172 38.91 0.93 -12.77
CA VAL A 172 39.83 -0.06 -12.19
C VAL A 172 39.11 -0.91 -11.15
N GLU A 173 38.35 -0.29 -10.24
CA GLU A 173 37.52 -0.99 -9.25
C GLU A 173 36.48 -1.88 -9.92
N LEU A 174 35.81 -1.35 -10.94
CA LEU A 174 34.83 -2.10 -11.72
C LEU A 174 35.48 -3.31 -12.41
N ALA A 175 36.67 -3.13 -13.00
CA ALA A 175 37.44 -4.19 -13.64
C ALA A 175 37.87 -5.30 -12.65
N GLU A 176 38.37 -4.93 -11.48
CA GLU A 176 38.78 -5.87 -10.43
C GLU A 176 37.62 -6.72 -9.91
N GLU A 177 36.48 -6.10 -9.61
CA GLU A 177 35.34 -6.82 -9.02
C GLU A 177 34.59 -7.71 -10.02
N PHE A 178 34.54 -7.34 -11.32
CA PHE A 178 33.99 -8.22 -12.34
C PHE A 178 34.82 -9.50 -12.50
N TYR A 179 36.13 -9.43 -12.36
CA TYR A 179 37.00 -10.60 -12.39
C TYR A 179 36.81 -11.52 -11.19
N GLY A 180 36.63 -10.95 -9.99
CA GLY A 180 36.37 -11.72 -8.77
C GLY A 180 35.10 -12.59 -8.83
N ARG A 181 34.14 -12.24 -9.69
CA ARG A 181 32.87 -12.97 -9.89
C ARG A 181 33.01 -14.25 -10.73
N VAL A 182 34.07 -14.40 -11.52
CA VAL A 182 34.25 -15.53 -12.43
C VAL A 182 34.85 -16.73 -11.67
N LYS A 183 34.00 -17.38 -10.87
CA LYS A 183 34.23 -18.59 -10.05
C LYS A 183 35.21 -18.46 -8.88
N GLY A 184 34.66 -18.15 -7.69
CA GLY A 184 34.85 -18.90 -6.42
C GLY A 184 36.25 -19.21 -5.87
N GLN A 185 37.33 -18.72 -6.47
CA GLN A 185 38.69 -18.86 -5.97
C GLN A 185 39.34 -17.47 -5.95
N ASP A 186 40.16 -17.21 -4.93
CA ASP A 186 41.06 -16.05 -4.91
C ASP A 186 42.05 -16.19 -6.09
N VAL A 187 41.72 -15.60 -7.24
CA VAL A 187 42.55 -15.63 -8.44
C VAL A 187 43.04 -14.22 -8.74
N ALA A 188 44.35 -14.06 -8.89
CA ALA A 188 44.99 -12.80 -9.25
C ALA A 188 44.60 -12.38 -10.67
N PHE A 189 43.76 -11.36 -10.79
CA PHE A 189 43.64 -10.56 -12.01
C PHE A 189 44.94 -9.78 -12.19
N GLU A 190 45.55 -9.85 -13.39
CA GLU A 190 46.70 -9.01 -13.72
C GLU A 190 46.20 -7.77 -14.47
N PRO A 191 46.18 -6.59 -13.82
CA PRO A 191 45.70 -5.36 -14.45
C PRO A 191 46.63 -4.93 -15.59
N ALA A 192 46.07 -4.18 -16.55
CA ALA A 192 46.86 -3.63 -17.65
C ALA A 192 47.96 -2.70 -17.10
N LYS A 193 49.13 -2.66 -17.76
CA LYS A 193 50.11 -1.63 -17.45
C LYS A 193 49.60 -0.28 -17.91
N LEU A 194 49.52 0.68 -17.00
CA LEU A 194 48.98 2.01 -17.27
C LEU A 194 50.08 2.95 -17.78
N LEU A 195 49.84 3.57 -18.94
CA LEU A 195 50.71 4.60 -19.51
C LEU A 195 49.96 5.93 -19.60
N TRP A 196 50.33 6.89 -18.77
CA TRP A 196 49.84 8.26 -18.84
C TRP A 196 50.50 9.00 -20.00
N LEU A 197 49.74 9.38 -21.01
CA LEU A 197 50.25 10.13 -22.16
C LEU A 197 49.73 11.56 -22.12
N ILE A 198 50.64 12.52 -21.92
CA ILE A 198 50.33 13.94 -21.84
C ILE A 198 50.77 14.64 -23.12
N GLN A 199 49.82 15.17 -23.91
CA GLN A 199 50.13 15.81 -25.19
C GLN A 199 50.58 17.28 -25.08
N ARG A 200 50.25 17.95 -23.98
CA ARG A 200 50.70 19.32 -23.70
C ARG A 200 51.14 19.40 -22.24
N ASP A 201 52.44 19.45 -22.05
CA ASP A 201 53.08 19.62 -20.76
C ASP A 201 53.47 21.09 -20.55
N PHE A 202 52.69 21.82 -19.75
CA PHE A 202 53.09 23.12 -19.20
C PHE A 202 53.91 22.88 -17.92
N LEU A 203 55.11 22.32 -18.09
CA LEU A 203 55.98 21.93 -16.99
C LEU A 203 57.10 22.97 -16.79
N GLU A 204 57.00 23.78 -15.73
CA GLU A 204 58.12 24.59 -15.24
C GLU A 204 58.90 23.78 -14.19
N GLY A 205 60.05 23.22 -14.59
CA GLY A 205 61.04 22.62 -13.68
C GLY A 205 60.71 21.23 -13.09
N LYS A 206 59.66 20.55 -13.55
CA LYS A 206 59.29 19.18 -13.15
C LYS A 206 59.18 18.24 -14.36
N THR A 207 59.38 16.95 -14.16
CA THR A 207 59.15 15.90 -15.16
C THR A 207 57.68 15.46 -15.18
N VAL A 208 57.26 14.83 -16.28
CA VAL A 208 55.89 14.29 -16.44
C VAL A 208 55.60 13.19 -15.41
N LYS A 209 56.60 12.37 -15.09
CA LYS A 209 56.48 11.32 -14.07
C LYS A 209 56.27 11.93 -12.69
N GLU A 210 57.01 12.98 -12.34
CA GLU A 210 56.80 13.71 -11.09
C GLU A 210 55.41 14.36 -11.01
N MET A 211 54.86 14.88 -12.11
CA MET A 211 53.49 15.41 -12.15
C MET A 211 52.46 14.32 -11.80
N VAL A 212 52.58 13.14 -12.42
CA VAL A 212 51.66 12.01 -12.16
C VAL A 212 51.83 11.51 -10.73
N ASP A 213 53.07 11.34 -10.27
CA ASP A 213 53.34 10.85 -8.92
C ASP A 213 52.85 11.85 -7.85
N GLU A 214 52.88 13.16 -8.12
CA GLU A 214 52.28 14.19 -7.25
C GLU A 214 50.75 14.13 -7.24
N ALA A 215 50.12 13.94 -8.40
CA ALA A 215 48.66 13.83 -8.52
C ALA A 215 48.10 12.59 -7.80
N LEU A 216 48.88 11.51 -7.74
CA LEU A 216 48.51 10.26 -7.07
C LEU A 216 48.79 10.26 -5.55
N ARG A 217 49.45 11.29 -4.98
CA ARG A 217 49.66 11.38 -3.53
C ARG A 217 48.38 11.74 -2.79
N HIS A 218 48.25 11.20 -1.58
CA HIS A 218 47.15 11.55 -0.67
C HIS A 218 47.09 13.05 -0.41
N VAL A 219 45.87 13.57 -0.40
CA VAL A 219 45.56 14.94 0.01
C VAL A 219 45.46 14.95 1.55
N PRO A 220 46.19 15.83 2.26
CA PRO A 220 46.12 15.88 3.73
C PRO A 220 44.69 16.18 4.23
N ASN A 221 44.17 15.35 5.15
CA ASN A 221 42.84 15.52 5.76
C ASN A 221 42.90 15.85 7.26
N THR A 222 43.52 16.97 7.62
CA THR A 222 43.67 17.37 9.04
C THR A 222 42.36 17.81 9.71
N GLY A 223 41.31 18.10 8.92
CA GLY A 223 40.00 18.56 9.38
C GLY A 223 38.90 17.49 9.46
N GLY A 224 39.18 16.23 9.10
CA GLY A 224 38.21 15.14 9.11
C GLY A 224 37.07 15.28 8.08
N ASP A 225 37.36 15.91 6.93
CA ASP A 225 36.40 16.05 5.84
C ASP A 225 36.20 14.68 5.16
N LYS A 226 34.96 14.17 5.24
CA LYS A 226 34.58 12.88 4.63
C LYS A 226 34.79 12.86 3.12
N ASN A 227 34.70 14.01 2.44
CA ASN A 227 34.93 14.07 1.01
C ASN A 227 36.41 13.82 0.70
N ILE A 228 37.34 14.37 1.49
CA ILE A 228 38.78 14.15 1.33
C ILE A 228 39.14 12.68 1.63
N ASP A 229 38.51 12.07 2.62
CA ASP A 229 38.66 10.62 2.87
C ASP A 229 38.22 9.78 1.66
N GLN A 230 37.11 10.14 1.01
CA GLN A 230 36.67 9.49 -0.23
C GLN A 230 37.68 9.70 -1.38
N VAL A 231 38.22 10.91 -1.56
CA VAL A 231 39.22 11.14 -2.63
C VAL A 231 40.55 10.43 -2.34
N ASN A 232 40.93 10.26 -1.08
CA ASN A 232 42.13 9.49 -0.73
C ASN A 232 41.93 7.98 -0.91
N GLN A 233 40.72 7.46 -0.63
CA GLN A 233 40.36 6.07 -0.94
C GLN A 233 40.50 5.76 -2.44
N ILE A 234 40.04 6.69 -3.31
CA ILE A 234 40.20 6.61 -4.77
C ILE A 234 41.69 6.50 -5.16
N ARG A 235 42.58 7.21 -4.47
CA ARG A 235 44.04 7.16 -4.73
C ARG A 235 44.69 5.86 -4.24
N ASP A 236 44.21 5.30 -3.12
CA ASP A 236 44.66 3.99 -2.64
C ASP A 236 44.33 2.87 -3.63
N SER A 237 43.13 2.89 -4.23
CA SER A 237 42.73 1.95 -5.29
C SER A 237 43.65 2.06 -6.52
N LEU A 238 43.97 3.30 -6.94
CA LEU A 238 44.85 3.53 -8.09
C LEU A 238 46.32 3.21 -7.82
N ALA A 239 46.79 3.31 -6.58
CA ALA A 239 48.19 3.02 -6.22
C ALA A 239 48.58 1.57 -6.54
N VAL A 240 47.64 0.63 -6.47
CA VAL A 240 47.84 -0.79 -6.83
C VAL A 240 48.26 -0.98 -8.30
N MET A 241 47.70 -0.18 -9.22
CA MET A 241 48.16 -0.09 -10.61
C MET A 241 49.31 0.92 -10.80
N GLY A 242 49.40 1.88 -9.88
CA GLY A 242 50.38 2.97 -9.84
C GLY A 242 51.83 2.48 -9.76
N ASP A 243 52.09 1.38 -9.05
CA ASP A 243 53.41 0.74 -8.95
C ASP A 243 53.92 0.23 -10.32
N ASN A 244 53.03 -0.01 -11.28
CA ASN A 244 53.32 -0.36 -12.67
C ASN A 244 52.95 0.75 -13.68
N SER A 245 52.76 1.99 -13.20
CA SER A 245 52.37 3.13 -14.04
C SER A 245 53.57 3.93 -14.57
N THR A 246 53.58 4.18 -15.88
CA THR A 246 54.58 5.03 -16.54
C THR A 246 53.92 6.28 -17.09
N ALA A 247 54.67 7.37 -17.22
CA ALA A 247 54.17 8.63 -17.78
C ALA A 247 55.09 9.14 -18.90
N PHE A 248 54.51 9.65 -19.98
CA PHE A 248 55.23 10.10 -21.17
C PHE A 248 54.60 11.40 -21.71
N SER A 249 55.41 12.38 -22.12
CA SER A 249 54.89 13.53 -22.87
C SER A 249 55.22 13.45 -24.34
N LEU A 250 54.24 13.81 -25.16
CA LEU A 250 54.35 13.86 -26.61
C LEU A 250 54.01 15.28 -27.08
N PRO A 251 54.94 16.02 -27.70
CA PRO A 251 54.70 17.41 -28.07
C PRO A 251 53.64 17.53 -29.18
N GLN A 252 53.27 18.75 -29.53
CA GLN A 252 52.33 18.97 -30.63
C GLN A 252 52.96 18.55 -31.98
N PRO A 253 52.28 17.74 -32.81
CA PRO A 253 52.84 17.24 -34.08
C PRO A 253 53.08 18.33 -35.13
N HIS A 254 52.21 19.34 -35.20
CA HIS A 254 52.36 20.51 -36.06
C HIS A 254 51.45 21.64 -35.58
N LEU A 255 51.83 22.91 -35.82
CA LEU A 255 50.99 24.10 -35.62
C LEU A 255 49.61 24.05 -36.32
N ARG A 256 49.47 23.42 -37.50
CA ARG A 256 48.25 23.40 -38.31
C ARG A 256 47.40 22.16 -38.01
N ARG A 257 46.70 22.16 -36.88
CA ARG A 257 45.95 21.00 -36.34
C ARG A 257 44.87 20.42 -37.25
N THR A 258 44.22 21.25 -38.07
CA THR A 258 43.14 20.81 -38.97
C THR A 258 43.64 20.08 -40.21
N LYS A 259 44.95 20.16 -40.51
CA LYS A 259 45.56 19.55 -41.70
C LYS A 259 46.43 18.34 -41.39
N LEU A 260 46.45 17.85 -40.14
CA LEU A 260 47.37 16.79 -39.72
C LEU A 260 47.30 15.51 -40.56
N CYS A 261 46.13 15.21 -41.15
CA CYS A 261 45.97 14.04 -42.01
C CYS A 261 46.48 14.23 -43.44
N ASP A 262 46.74 15.47 -43.86
CA ASP A 262 47.27 15.80 -45.18
C ASP A 262 48.80 15.99 -45.17
N LEU A 263 49.42 15.90 -43.99
CA LEU A 263 50.85 16.13 -43.78
C LEU A 263 51.61 14.80 -43.88
N LYS A 264 52.80 14.85 -44.47
CA LYS A 264 53.74 13.72 -44.49
C LYS A 264 54.59 13.73 -43.22
N ASP A 265 55.29 12.63 -42.98
CA ASP A 265 56.15 12.49 -41.80
C ASP A 265 57.22 13.59 -41.72
N ASP A 266 57.79 13.96 -42.86
CA ASP A 266 58.78 15.03 -42.99
C ASP A 266 58.23 16.43 -42.68
N ASP A 267 56.90 16.60 -42.72
CA ASP A 267 56.24 17.88 -42.41
C ASP A 267 55.98 18.03 -40.90
N LEU A 268 56.12 16.94 -40.12
CA LEU A 268 55.89 16.97 -38.67
C LEU A 268 57.07 17.60 -37.93
N ASP A 269 56.81 18.08 -36.71
CA ASP A 269 57.87 18.60 -35.84
C ASP A 269 58.93 17.50 -35.59
N PRO A 270 60.24 17.76 -35.83
CA PRO A 270 61.27 16.75 -35.65
C PRO A 270 61.36 16.21 -34.22
N MET A 271 61.04 17.04 -33.20
CA MET A 271 60.98 16.60 -31.81
C MET A 271 59.77 15.69 -31.57
N TYR A 272 58.65 15.94 -32.24
CA TYR A 272 57.49 15.03 -32.22
C TYR A 272 57.85 13.67 -32.80
N VAL A 273 58.45 13.62 -33.99
CA VAL A 273 58.85 12.37 -34.65
C VAL A 273 59.79 11.56 -33.75
N LYS A 274 60.80 12.23 -33.17
CA LYS A 274 61.73 11.59 -32.22
C LYS A 274 61.01 11.02 -30.99
N LYS A 275 60.12 11.80 -30.37
CA LYS A 275 59.35 11.35 -29.20
C LYS A 275 58.33 10.26 -29.54
N ARG A 276 57.76 10.26 -30.75
CA ARG A 276 56.88 9.19 -31.24
C ARG A 276 57.62 7.87 -31.32
N GLU A 277 58.83 7.82 -31.88
CA GLU A 277 59.59 6.56 -31.94
C GLU A 277 59.96 6.07 -30.52
N GLN A 278 60.33 6.98 -29.62
CA GLN A 278 60.55 6.65 -28.19
C GLN A 278 59.28 6.07 -27.53
N LEU A 279 58.11 6.60 -27.87
CA LEU A 279 56.84 6.07 -27.37
C LEU A 279 56.55 4.66 -27.92
N LYS A 280 56.87 4.40 -29.19
CA LYS A 280 56.73 3.06 -29.79
C LYS A 280 57.65 2.05 -29.10
N GLU A 281 58.90 2.42 -28.85
CA GLU A 281 59.85 1.61 -28.09
C GLU A 281 59.36 1.35 -26.66
N LEU A 282 58.83 2.39 -25.99
CA LEU A 282 58.28 2.25 -24.65
C LEU A 282 57.10 1.26 -24.62
N VAL A 283 56.13 1.41 -25.53
CA VAL A 283 54.97 0.50 -25.61
C VAL A 283 55.43 -0.93 -25.88
N ALA A 284 56.38 -1.13 -26.81
CA ALA A 284 56.95 -2.44 -27.11
C ALA A 284 57.72 -3.06 -25.92
N SER A 285 58.31 -2.23 -25.05
CA SER A 285 59.04 -2.72 -23.87
C SER A 285 58.11 -3.19 -22.74
N ILE A 286 56.94 -2.54 -22.58
CA ILE A 286 56.02 -2.82 -21.48
C ILE A 286 54.95 -3.86 -21.83
N ILE A 287 54.61 -4.01 -23.12
CA ILE A 287 53.55 -4.93 -23.59
C ILE A 287 53.87 -6.38 -23.22
N ARG A 288 52.85 -7.11 -22.74
CA ARG A 288 52.92 -8.53 -22.41
C ARG A 288 51.62 -9.23 -22.86
N PRO A 289 51.66 -10.54 -23.19
CA PRO A 289 50.45 -11.31 -23.46
C PRO A 289 49.43 -11.16 -22.33
N LYS A 290 48.15 -11.06 -22.67
CA LYS A 290 47.09 -10.95 -21.66
C LYS A 290 46.93 -12.29 -20.94
N ILE A 291 47.13 -12.27 -19.62
CA ILE A 291 47.03 -13.45 -18.76
C ILE A 291 45.69 -13.42 -18.03
N VAL A 292 44.96 -14.53 -18.08
CA VAL A 292 43.75 -14.77 -17.30
C VAL A 292 43.85 -16.16 -16.69
N GLN A 293 43.68 -16.26 -15.37
CA GLN A 293 43.83 -17.53 -14.62
C GLN A 293 45.22 -18.19 -14.82
N GLY A 294 46.27 -17.37 -14.93
CA GLY A 294 47.64 -17.85 -15.12
C GLY A 294 47.97 -18.39 -16.51
N LYS A 295 47.08 -18.23 -17.50
CA LYS A 295 47.32 -18.62 -18.90
C LYS A 295 47.19 -17.42 -19.84
N SER A 296 48.02 -17.38 -20.88
CA SER A 296 47.90 -16.39 -21.94
C SER A 296 46.70 -16.71 -22.85
N LEU A 297 45.95 -15.69 -23.23
CA LEU A 297 44.77 -15.83 -24.09
C LEU A 297 45.17 -15.90 -25.56
N ASN A 298 44.66 -16.89 -26.30
CA ASN A 298 44.61 -16.87 -27.77
C ASN A 298 43.34 -16.17 -28.29
N GLY A 299 43.17 -16.09 -29.62
CA GLY A 299 42.01 -15.45 -30.28
C GLY A 299 40.64 -15.92 -29.79
N LYS A 300 40.44 -17.23 -29.68
CA LYS A 300 39.16 -17.80 -29.24
C LYS A 300 38.90 -17.51 -27.77
N GLU A 301 39.93 -17.64 -26.94
CA GLU A 301 39.83 -17.41 -25.50
C GLU A 301 39.61 -15.92 -25.20
N PHE A 302 40.24 -15.02 -25.96
CA PHE A 302 40.04 -13.58 -25.86
C PHE A 302 38.61 -13.17 -26.24
N VAL A 303 38.04 -13.74 -27.31
CA VAL A 303 36.64 -13.49 -27.69
C VAL A 303 35.68 -14.01 -26.61
N SER A 304 35.87 -15.24 -26.11
CA SER A 304 35.03 -15.79 -25.04
C SER A 304 35.15 -14.97 -23.74
N PHE A 305 36.34 -14.46 -23.47
CA PHE A 305 36.59 -13.58 -22.34
C PHE A 305 35.82 -12.26 -22.50
N LEU A 306 35.92 -11.61 -23.65
CA LEU A 306 35.19 -10.39 -23.99
C LEU A 306 33.65 -10.57 -23.88
N GLU A 307 33.11 -11.66 -24.40
CA GLU A 307 31.68 -11.98 -24.33
C GLU A 307 31.16 -12.02 -22.90
N LYS A 308 31.88 -12.72 -22.01
CA LYS A 308 31.50 -12.85 -20.60
C LYS A 308 31.51 -11.52 -19.86
N ILE A 309 32.51 -10.69 -20.12
CA ILE A 309 32.63 -9.37 -19.47
C ILE A 309 31.52 -8.43 -19.97
N LEU A 310 31.25 -8.41 -21.28
CA LEU A 310 30.19 -7.56 -21.84
C LEU A 310 28.79 -8.00 -21.38
N GLU A 311 28.52 -9.29 -21.28
CA GLU A 311 27.27 -9.81 -20.71
C GLU A 311 27.08 -9.35 -19.25
N ALA A 312 28.16 -9.42 -18.45
CA ALA A 312 28.14 -8.98 -17.06
C ALA A 312 27.92 -7.45 -16.94
N LEU A 313 28.59 -6.65 -17.78
CA LEU A 313 28.42 -5.19 -17.84
C LEU A 313 27.01 -4.76 -18.26
N ASN A 314 26.34 -5.53 -19.13
CA ASN A 314 25.00 -5.21 -19.61
C ASN A 314 23.87 -5.69 -18.69
N LYS A 315 24.09 -6.73 -17.89
CA LYS A 315 23.11 -7.23 -16.89
C LYS A 315 23.06 -6.37 -15.63
N GLY A 316 24.13 -5.65 -15.29
CA GLY A 316 24.16 -4.71 -14.18
C GLY A 316 23.67 -3.31 -14.57
N GLU A 317 22.84 -2.70 -13.74
CA GLU A 317 22.64 -1.25 -13.74
C GLU A 317 23.85 -0.64 -13.01
N ILE A 318 24.72 0.04 -13.75
CA ILE A 318 25.83 0.79 -13.16
C ILE A 318 25.27 2.18 -12.79
N PRO A 319 25.11 2.51 -11.49
CA PRO A 319 24.61 3.80 -11.07
C PRO A 319 25.69 4.86 -11.26
N SER A 320 25.34 6.00 -11.86
CA SER A 320 26.29 7.05 -12.24
C SER A 320 26.81 7.93 -11.08
N THR A 321 26.35 7.74 -9.84
CA THR A 321 26.61 8.69 -8.73
C THR A 321 26.67 8.09 -7.31
N GLY A 322 26.76 6.77 -7.15
CA GLY A 322 26.81 6.13 -5.81
C GLY A 322 27.91 5.07 -5.70
N SER A 323 28.34 4.76 -4.47
CA SER A 323 29.26 3.64 -4.21
C SER A 323 28.67 2.36 -4.81
N LEU A 324 29.36 1.80 -5.80
CA LEU A 324 28.90 0.66 -6.59
C LEU A 324 28.51 -0.52 -5.67
N VAL A 325 29.26 -0.69 -4.58
CA VAL A 325 29.05 -1.72 -3.57
C VAL A 325 27.72 -1.58 -2.84
N GLU A 326 27.32 -0.36 -2.49
CA GLU A 326 26.06 -0.12 -1.77
C GLU A 326 24.85 -0.42 -2.65
N VAL A 327 24.93 -0.09 -3.95
CA VAL A 327 23.81 -0.30 -4.89
C VAL A 327 23.66 -1.80 -5.23
N PHE A 328 24.76 -2.53 -5.43
CA PHE A 328 24.68 -3.98 -5.66
C PHE A 328 24.24 -4.74 -4.40
N ASN A 329 24.65 -4.29 -3.21
CA ASN A 329 24.23 -4.91 -1.95
C ASN A 329 22.80 -4.58 -1.56
N LYS A 330 22.24 -3.43 -1.99
CA LYS A 330 20.85 -3.06 -1.70
C LYS A 330 19.86 -4.16 -2.11
N GLY A 331 19.97 -4.65 -3.34
CA GLY A 331 19.09 -5.73 -3.82
C GLY A 331 19.31 -7.08 -3.12
N ILE A 332 20.47 -7.29 -2.48
CA ILE A 332 20.76 -8.48 -1.68
C ILE A 332 20.16 -8.33 -0.28
N VAL A 333 20.31 -7.15 0.34
CA VAL A 333 19.67 -6.80 1.63
C VAL A 333 18.17 -7.00 1.53
N GLU A 334 17.52 -6.47 0.48
CA GLU A 334 16.08 -6.63 0.25
C GLU A 334 15.66 -8.11 0.13
N ARG A 335 16.46 -8.95 -0.55
CA ARG A 335 16.18 -10.39 -0.66
C ARG A 335 16.35 -11.13 0.67
N CYS A 336 17.40 -10.83 1.43
CA CYS A 336 17.62 -11.44 2.74
C CYS A 336 16.54 -11.02 3.75
N LEU A 337 16.13 -9.76 3.72
CA LEU A 337 15.02 -9.27 4.53
C LEU A 337 13.69 -9.94 4.13
N LYS A 338 13.47 -10.17 2.84
CA LYS A 338 12.30 -10.93 2.36
C LYS A 338 12.32 -12.37 2.88
N LEU A 339 13.47 -13.05 2.85
CA LEU A 339 13.62 -14.39 3.41
C LEU A 339 13.26 -14.43 4.91
N TYR A 340 13.77 -13.48 5.69
CA TYR A 340 13.43 -13.34 7.10
C TYR A 340 11.92 -13.13 7.30
N ASN A 341 11.30 -12.23 6.53
CA ASN A 341 9.86 -11.97 6.56
C ASN A 341 9.04 -13.23 6.22
N GLU A 342 9.43 -14.01 5.22
CA GLU A 342 8.72 -15.24 4.83
C GLU A 342 8.81 -16.33 5.91
N ARG A 343 9.93 -16.41 6.63
CA ARG A 343 10.08 -17.35 7.76
C ARG A 343 9.23 -16.93 8.94
N MET A 344 9.29 -15.66 9.33
CA MET A 344 8.56 -15.14 10.47
C MET A 344 7.05 -15.04 10.22
N GLY A 345 6.64 -14.74 8.98
CA GLY A 345 5.23 -14.66 8.59
C GLY A 345 4.47 -16.00 8.62
N LYS A 346 5.19 -17.14 8.69
CA LYS A 346 4.59 -18.47 8.85
C LYS A 346 4.22 -18.81 10.30
N LEU A 347 4.65 -18.01 11.27
CA LEU A 347 4.36 -18.24 12.68
C LEU A 347 2.88 -17.93 12.97
N ARG A 348 2.26 -18.75 13.81
CA ARG A 348 0.90 -18.52 14.30
C ARG A 348 0.97 -17.79 15.63
N LEU A 349 0.49 -16.55 15.66
CA LEU A 349 0.36 -15.74 16.86
C LEU A 349 -1.06 -15.91 17.46
N PRO A 350 -1.25 -15.80 18.79
CA PRO A 350 -0.23 -15.53 19.79
C PRO A 350 0.58 -16.78 20.20
N MET A 351 1.82 -16.58 20.65
CA MET A 351 2.72 -17.64 21.12
C MET A 351 3.60 -17.16 22.29
N PRO A 352 4.21 -18.09 23.06
CA PRO A 352 5.13 -17.73 24.16
C PRO A 352 6.34 -16.93 23.67
N GLU A 353 6.79 -15.96 24.47
CA GLU A 353 7.92 -15.07 24.13
C GLU A 353 9.19 -15.86 23.79
N GLN A 354 9.50 -16.90 24.57
CA GLN A 354 10.69 -17.72 24.35
C GLN A 354 10.66 -18.43 22.99
N SER A 355 9.50 -18.96 22.61
CA SER A 355 9.34 -19.63 21.31
C SER A 355 9.41 -18.65 20.14
N LEU A 356 8.95 -17.40 20.33
CA LEU A 356 9.06 -16.34 19.34
C LEU A 356 10.52 -15.90 19.16
N GLN A 357 11.25 -15.76 20.27
CA GLN A 357 12.68 -15.42 20.26
C GLN A 357 13.50 -16.50 19.56
N ASP A 358 13.27 -17.77 19.85
CA ASP A 358 13.95 -18.89 19.18
C ASP A 358 13.69 -18.90 17.65
N ALA A 359 12.48 -18.50 17.23
CA ALA A 359 12.13 -18.40 15.82
C ALA A 359 12.81 -17.19 15.14
N HIS A 360 12.90 -16.06 15.84
CA HIS A 360 13.65 -14.89 15.41
C HIS A 360 15.12 -15.24 15.20
N ASP A 361 15.77 -15.84 16.20
CA ASP A 361 17.22 -16.12 16.17
C ASP A 361 17.58 -17.05 15.00
N ARG A 362 16.81 -18.13 14.79
CA ARG A 362 16.99 -19.03 13.64
C ARG A 362 16.81 -18.33 12.30
N SER A 363 15.76 -17.51 12.16
CA SER A 363 15.45 -16.83 10.89
C SER A 363 16.48 -15.75 10.58
N ARG A 364 16.98 -15.04 11.61
CA ARG A 364 18.04 -14.06 11.49
C ARG A 364 19.35 -14.72 11.08
N GLU A 365 19.73 -15.85 11.71
CA GLU A 365 20.94 -16.59 11.34
C GLU A 365 20.89 -17.05 9.87
N GLU A 366 19.74 -17.56 9.40
CA GLU A 366 19.55 -17.96 8.00
C GLU A 366 19.68 -16.78 7.03
N ALA A 367 19.07 -15.64 7.34
CA ALA A 367 19.15 -14.43 6.52
C ALA A 367 20.57 -13.84 6.47
N MET A 368 21.29 -13.85 7.60
CA MET A 368 22.68 -13.38 7.68
C MET A 368 23.63 -14.28 6.91
N LYS A 369 23.47 -15.61 7.03
CA LYS A 369 24.26 -16.56 6.25
C LYS A 369 24.05 -16.38 4.75
N ALA A 370 22.80 -16.18 4.32
CA ALA A 370 22.49 -15.90 2.92
C ALA A 370 23.11 -14.57 2.44
N PHE A 371 23.18 -13.56 3.31
CA PHE A 371 23.84 -12.29 2.99
C PHE A 371 25.35 -12.49 2.79
N ASP A 372 26.02 -13.19 3.69
CA ASP A 372 27.47 -13.46 3.62
C ASP A 372 27.87 -14.21 2.33
N GLU A 373 27.01 -15.11 1.85
CA GLU A 373 27.24 -15.85 0.60
C GLU A 373 27.04 -15.00 -0.67
N LEU A 374 26.22 -13.95 -0.61
CA LEU A 374 25.75 -13.19 -1.78
C LEU A 374 26.33 -11.78 -1.90
N HIS A 375 26.80 -11.18 -0.80
CA HIS A 375 27.25 -9.78 -0.74
C HIS A 375 28.44 -9.47 -1.67
N PHE A 376 28.55 -8.20 -2.03
CA PHE A 376 29.51 -7.61 -2.94
C PHE A 376 30.49 -6.72 -2.14
N GLY A 377 31.80 -6.78 -2.43
CA GLY A 377 32.86 -5.98 -1.79
C GLY A 377 33.25 -6.39 -0.36
N ARG A 378 34.36 -7.15 -0.18
CA ARG A 378 34.86 -7.65 1.13
C ARG A 378 35.12 -6.55 2.18
N ARG A 379 35.53 -5.34 1.77
CA ARG A 379 35.84 -4.22 2.69
C ARG A 379 34.69 -3.22 2.87
N HIS A 380 33.76 -3.14 1.91
CA HIS A 380 32.68 -2.14 1.90
C HIS A 380 31.30 -2.72 2.29
N ALA A 381 31.14 -4.05 2.38
CA ALA A 381 29.88 -4.68 2.79
C ALA A 381 29.50 -4.49 4.28
N LYS A 382 30.41 -3.96 5.12
CA LYS A 382 30.15 -3.75 6.56
C LYS A 382 28.99 -2.80 6.82
N THR A 383 28.77 -1.81 5.96
CA THR A 383 27.64 -0.87 6.05
C THR A 383 26.32 -1.56 5.68
N SER A 384 26.30 -2.31 4.57
CA SER A 384 25.12 -3.07 4.14
C SER A 384 24.73 -4.19 5.11
N PHE A 385 25.70 -4.81 5.77
CA PHE A 385 25.45 -5.78 6.85
C PHE A 385 24.74 -5.12 8.03
N LYS A 386 25.21 -3.95 8.48
CA LYS A 386 24.56 -3.19 9.56
C LYS A 386 23.14 -2.80 9.19
N GLN A 387 22.93 -2.36 7.95
CA GLN A 387 21.59 -2.03 7.45
C GLN A 387 20.64 -3.22 7.54
N LEU A 388 21.05 -4.41 7.06
CA LEU A 388 20.23 -5.62 7.15
C LEU A 388 19.90 -5.98 8.61
N ASP A 389 20.87 -5.86 9.52
CA ASP A 389 20.66 -6.14 10.95
C ASP A 389 19.66 -5.16 11.60
N GLU A 390 19.72 -3.87 11.24
CA GLU A 390 18.75 -2.86 11.68
C GLU A 390 17.36 -3.11 11.12
N ASP A 391 17.24 -3.42 9.83
CA ASP A 391 15.96 -3.72 9.19
C ASP A 391 15.29 -4.97 9.80
N ILE A 392 16.07 -6.02 10.09
CA ILE A 392 15.57 -7.23 10.77
C ILE A 392 15.07 -6.90 12.19
N LYS A 393 15.76 -6.01 12.92
CA LYS A 393 15.32 -5.60 14.27
C LYS A 393 13.99 -4.85 14.24
N GLU A 394 13.81 -3.94 13.28
CA GLU A 394 12.54 -3.21 13.13
C GLU A 394 11.38 -4.14 12.79
N VAL A 395 11.58 -5.10 11.87
CA VAL A 395 10.55 -6.12 11.58
C VAL A 395 10.25 -6.99 12.81
N ASN A 396 11.28 -7.41 13.54
CA ASN A 396 11.10 -8.22 14.76
C ASN A 396 10.26 -7.47 15.82
N LYS A 397 10.53 -6.18 16.00
CA LYS A 397 9.77 -5.31 16.92
C LYS A 397 8.29 -5.27 16.57
N ASN A 398 7.96 -5.16 15.28
CA ASN A 398 6.57 -5.19 14.82
C ASN A 398 5.89 -6.54 15.10
N ILE A 399 6.61 -7.65 14.94
CA ILE A 399 6.08 -9.00 15.23
C ILE A 399 5.86 -9.19 16.73
N ILE A 400 6.77 -8.68 17.59
CA ILE A 400 6.59 -8.70 19.04
C ILE A 400 5.32 -7.93 19.44
N MET A 401 5.14 -6.72 18.89
CA MET A 401 3.92 -5.93 19.13
C MET A 401 2.65 -6.64 18.64
N ALA A 402 2.70 -7.29 17.47
CA ALA A 402 1.59 -8.09 16.97
C ALA A 402 1.28 -9.29 17.88
N ASN A 403 2.30 -9.98 18.40
CA ASN A 403 2.15 -11.09 19.32
C ASN A 403 1.50 -10.65 20.65
N GLU A 404 1.93 -9.50 21.17
CA GLU A 404 1.33 -8.88 22.36
C GLU A 404 -0.13 -8.49 22.12
N TYR A 405 -0.44 -7.85 21.00
CA TYR A 405 -1.80 -7.50 20.63
C TYR A 405 -2.71 -8.74 20.50
N HIS A 406 -2.26 -9.78 19.79
CA HIS A 406 -3.03 -11.01 19.64
C HIS A 406 -3.24 -11.75 20.97
N SER A 407 -2.23 -11.73 21.86
CA SER A 407 -2.33 -12.32 23.21
C SER A 407 -3.33 -11.54 24.07
N ALA A 408 -3.24 -10.21 24.08
CA ALA A 408 -4.17 -9.35 24.81
C ALA A 408 -5.61 -9.55 24.32
N ARG A 409 -5.83 -9.59 23.00
CA ARG A 409 -7.16 -9.79 22.42
C ARG A 409 -7.77 -11.15 22.79
N LEU A 410 -6.98 -12.22 22.74
CA LEU A 410 -7.43 -13.56 23.12
C LEU A 410 -7.77 -13.62 24.62
N CYS A 411 -6.89 -13.11 25.47
CA CYS A 411 -7.09 -13.15 26.92
C CYS A 411 -8.19 -12.21 27.40
N GLU A 412 -8.40 -11.05 26.75
CA GLU A 412 -9.56 -10.18 27.01
C GLU A 412 -10.86 -10.87 26.58
N ALA A 413 -10.92 -11.51 25.42
CA ALA A 413 -12.12 -12.23 24.98
C ALA A 413 -12.52 -13.33 25.98
N LEU A 414 -11.55 -14.14 26.45
CA LEU A 414 -11.78 -15.15 27.49
C LEU A 414 -12.17 -14.51 28.83
N TYR A 415 -11.57 -13.38 29.19
CA TYR A 415 -11.93 -12.63 30.39
C TYR A 415 -13.38 -12.13 30.33
N THR A 416 -13.78 -11.46 29.25
CA THR A 416 -15.14 -10.94 29.05
C THR A 416 -16.16 -12.08 29.01
N GLN A 417 -15.87 -13.17 28.30
CA GLN A 417 -16.75 -14.33 28.27
C GLN A 417 -16.98 -14.90 29.69
N CYS A 418 -15.94 -14.92 30.52
CA CYS A 418 -16.08 -15.34 31.90
C CYS A 418 -16.79 -14.31 32.78
N GLU A 419 -16.55 -13.01 32.58
CA GLU A 419 -17.28 -11.95 33.27
C GLU A 419 -18.78 -12.04 32.98
N ASP A 420 -19.16 -12.17 31.71
CA ASP A 420 -20.55 -12.34 31.27
C ASP A 420 -21.19 -13.60 31.89
N ASN A 421 -20.49 -14.74 31.87
CA ASN A 421 -20.97 -15.98 32.48
C ASN A 421 -21.17 -15.80 34.00
N MET A 422 -20.23 -15.15 34.68
CA MET A 422 -20.31 -14.89 36.12
C MET A 422 -21.43 -13.90 36.46
N ASP A 423 -21.73 -12.94 35.60
CA ASP A 423 -22.86 -12.01 35.77
C ASP A 423 -24.20 -12.70 35.53
N GLN A 424 -24.30 -13.60 34.54
CA GLN A 424 -25.50 -14.43 34.35
C GLN A 424 -25.74 -15.34 35.57
N LEU A 425 -24.68 -15.96 36.10
CA LEU A 425 -24.77 -16.81 37.31
C LEU A 425 -25.10 -16.00 38.58
N GLN A 426 -24.95 -14.68 38.58
CA GLN A 426 -25.40 -13.81 39.69
C GLN A 426 -26.92 -13.55 39.66
N VAL A 427 -27.58 -13.70 38.52
CA VAL A 427 -29.01 -13.40 38.34
C VAL A 427 -29.84 -14.66 38.05
N LEU A 428 -29.37 -15.83 38.49
CA LEU A 428 -30.12 -17.10 38.39
C LEU A 428 -31.54 -16.92 38.94
N ARG A 429 -32.56 -17.40 38.20
CA ARG A 429 -33.96 -17.29 38.63
C ARG A 429 -34.15 -18.13 39.89
N LEU A 430 -33.59 -19.33 39.90
CA LEU A 430 -33.51 -20.19 41.08
C LEU A 430 -32.08 -20.18 41.67
N PRO A 431 -31.89 -19.76 42.93
CA PRO A 431 -30.56 -19.70 43.53
C PRO A 431 -29.97 -21.10 43.73
N SER A 432 -28.78 -21.33 43.18
CA SER A 432 -27.96 -22.55 43.39
C SER A 432 -26.47 -22.21 43.50
N MET A 433 -25.87 -22.56 44.63
CA MET A 433 -24.43 -22.45 44.89
C MET A 433 -23.64 -23.49 44.09
N ALA A 434 -24.22 -24.68 43.85
CA ALA A 434 -23.57 -25.74 43.09
C ALA A 434 -23.38 -25.35 41.61
N LYS A 435 -24.39 -24.73 40.99
CA LYS A 435 -24.33 -24.21 39.62
C LYS A 435 -23.29 -23.09 39.48
N PHE A 436 -23.28 -22.14 40.43
CA PHE A 436 -22.29 -21.06 40.49
C PHE A 436 -20.84 -21.59 40.58
N ASN A 437 -20.58 -22.55 41.49
CA ASN A 437 -19.25 -23.13 41.65
C ASN A 437 -18.78 -23.92 40.41
N ALA A 438 -19.71 -24.59 39.71
CA ALA A 438 -19.39 -25.30 38.47
C ALA A 438 -18.96 -24.32 37.37
N GLY A 439 -19.71 -23.23 37.17
CA GLY A 439 -19.35 -22.18 36.23
C GLY A 439 -18.02 -21.49 36.59
N PHE A 440 -17.80 -21.24 37.88
CA PHE A 440 -16.54 -20.69 38.38
C PHE A 440 -15.33 -21.56 38.01
N LEU A 441 -15.42 -22.87 38.24
CA LEU A 441 -14.35 -23.83 37.92
C LEU A 441 -14.14 -24.01 36.41
N GLN A 442 -15.21 -23.90 35.62
CA GLN A 442 -15.12 -23.95 34.16
C GLN A 442 -14.38 -22.74 33.62
N CYS A 443 -14.70 -21.54 34.14
CA CYS A 443 -14.05 -20.31 33.76
C CYS A 443 -12.55 -20.30 34.05
N ASN A 444 -12.15 -20.71 35.26
CA ASN A 444 -10.73 -20.76 35.61
C ASN A 444 -9.96 -21.74 34.70
N ARG A 445 -10.56 -22.89 34.38
CA ARG A 445 -9.93 -23.90 33.52
C ARG A 445 -9.80 -23.45 32.06
N SER A 446 -10.86 -22.88 31.47
CA SER A 446 -10.83 -22.38 30.10
C SER A 446 -9.79 -21.28 29.95
N PHE A 447 -9.74 -20.33 30.90
CA PHE A 447 -8.75 -19.27 30.88
C PHE A 447 -7.30 -19.81 31.00
N GLU A 448 -7.02 -20.72 31.94
CA GLU A 448 -5.67 -21.29 32.10
C GLU A 448 -5.18 -22.06 30.85
N GLN A 449 -6.08 -22.76 30.17
CA GLN A 449 -5.75 -23.60 29.01
C GLN A 449 -5.64 -22.81 27.71
N GLU A 450 -6.49 -21.80 27.51
CA GLU A 450 -6.65 -21.14 26.22
C GLU A 450 -5.91 -19.80 26.13
N CYS A 451 -5.75 -19.06 27.24
CA CYS A 451 -4.97 -17.81 27.23
C CYS A 451 -3.47 -18.13 27.17
N ILE A 452 -2.83 -17.65 26.10
CA ILE A 452 -1.40 -17.85 25.79
C ILE A 452 -0.75 -16.54 25.34
N GLY A 453 0.57 -16.46 25.51
CA GLY A 453 1.38 -15.30 25.12
C GLY A 453 1.69 -14.32 26.26
N PRO A 454 2.34 -13.19 25.95
CA PRO A 454 2.91 -12.27 26.95
C PRO A 454 1.87 -11.62 27.86
N SER A 455 0.64 -11.44 27.39
CA SER A 455 -0.40 -10.75 28.17
C SER A 455 -1.02 -11.63 29.25
N LYS A 456 -0.78 -12.95 29.24
CA LYS A 456 -1.37 -13.91 30.17
C LYS A 456 -1.21 -13.51 31.64
N ALA A 457 0.00 -13.17 32.07
CA ALA A 457 0.29 -12.84 33.46
C ALA A 457 -0.52 -11.64 33.99
N ASN A 458 -0.72 -10.61 33.15
CA ASN A 458 -1.51 -9.44 33.50
C ASN A 458 -3.00 -9.78 33.63
N TYR A 459 -3.52 -10.61 32.71
CA TYR A 459 -4.92 -11.04 32.73
C TYR A 459 -5.22 -12.06 33.83
N GLU A 460 -4.27 -12.92 34.22
CA GLU A 460 -4.41 -13.81 35.38
C GLU A 460 -4.70 -13.02 36.66
N GLN A 461 -3.98 -11.92 36.90
CA GLN A 461 -4.23 -11.06 38.06
C GLN A 461 -5.61 -10.39 38.01
N ARG A 462 -6.04 -9.91 36.83
CA ARG A 462 -7.38 -9.33 36.63
C ARG A 462 -8.46 -10.38 36.87
N MET A 463 -8.29 -11.59 36.35
CA MET A 463 -9.22 -12.71 36.47
C MET A 463 -9.43 -13.10 37.94
N VAL A 464 -8.35 -13.28 38.71
CA VAL A 464 -8.43 -13.61 40.15
C VAL A 464 -9.22 -12.55 40.92
N LYS A 465 -9.01 -11.26 40.62
CA LYS A 465 -9.72 -10.16 41.26
C LYS A 465 -11.22 -10.14 40.90
N MET A 466 -11.56 -10.30 39.62
CA MET A 466 -12.95 -10.37 39.16
C MET A 466 -13.67 -11.55 39.81
N MET A 467 -13.07 -12.73 39.73
CA MET A 467 -13.63 -13.97 40.28
C MET A 467 -13.87 -13.89 41.80
N GLY A 468 -12.94 -13.27 42.54
CA GLY A 468 -13.12 -13.00 43.97
C GLY A 468 -14.30 -12.06 44.25
N LYS A 469 -14.41 -10.97 43.48
CA LYS A 469 -15.52 -10.00 43.59
C LYS A 469 -16.88 -10.67 43.29
N SER A 470 -17.02 -11.35 42.15
CA SER A 470 -18.28 -11.99 41.75
C SER A 470 -18.73 -13.06 42.75
N ARG A 471 -17.79 -13.84 43.30
CA ARG A 471 -18.08 -14.81 44.38
C ARG A 471 -18.60 -14.14 45.65
N SER A 472 -17.98 -13.04 46.08
CA SER A 472 -18.43 -12.31 47.28
C SER A 472 -19.82 -11.69 47.12
N LEU A 473 -20.12 -11.14 45.93
CA LEU A 473 -21.42 -10.56 45.61
C LEU A 473 -22.51 -11.62 45.59
N PHE A 474 -22.25 -12.76 44.93
CA PHE A 474 -23.18 -13.89 44.89
C PHE A 474 -23.53 -14.39 46.29
N ILE A 475 -22.53 -14.66 47.14
CA ILE A 475 -22.75 -15.17 48.51
C ILE A 475 -23.59 -14.21 49.34
N LYS A 476 -23.39 -12.89 49.19
CA LYS A 476 -24.13 -11.86 49.94
C LYS A 476 -25.63 -11.91 49.66
N GLU A 477 -26.03 -12.14 48.41
CA GLU A 477 -27.44 -12.14 48.00
C GLU A 477 -28.09 -13.53 48.01
N TYR A 478 -27.28 -14.58 47.83
CA TYR A 478 -27.72 -15.97 47.74
C TYR A 478 -28.65 -16.38 48.87
N ASN A 479 -28.21 -16.14 50.11
CA ASN A 479 -28.92 -16.55 51.32
C ASN A 479 -30.33 -15.93 51.44
N GLN A 480 -30.45 -14.64 51.11
CA GLN A 480 -31.73 -13.93 51.15
C GLN A 480 -32.67 -14.38 50.01
N ARG A 481 -32.13 -14.57 48.81
CA ARG A 481 -32.90 -15.08 47.66
C ARG A 481 -33.39 -16.51 47.89
N LEU A 482 -32.53 -17.37 48.44
CA LEU A 482 -32.87 -18.75 48.80
C LEU A 482 -34.01 -18.81 49.81
N PHE A 483 -33.94 -17.99 50.87
CA PHE A 483 -35.00 -17.91 51.86
C PHE A 483 -36.35 -17.53 51.24
N ASN A 484 -36.38 -16.48 50.42
CA ASN A 484 -37.60 -16.01 49.75
C ASN A 484 -38.19 -17.08 48.81
N TRP A 485 -37.34 -17.79 48.07
CA TRP A 485 -37.77 -18.89 47.20
C TRP A 485 -38.28 -20.10 47.98
N LEU A 486 -37.67 -20.46 49.10
CA LEU A 486 -38.15 -21.55 49.95
C LEU A 486 -39.53 -21.24 50.56
N VAL A 487 -39.77 -19.99 50.97
CA VAL A 487 -41.10 -19.54 51.43
C VAL A 487 -42.12 -19.66 50.30
N THR A 488 -41.79 -19.13 49.12
CA THR A 488 -42.68 -19.17 47.94
C THR A 488 -42.97 -20.61 47.51
N PHE A 489 -41.94 -21.45 47.46
CA PHE A 489 -42.05 -22.87 47.12
C PHE A 489 -42.91 -23.64 48.12
N SER A 490 -42.77 -23.36 49.42
CA SER A 490 -43.61 -24.00 50.45
C SER A 490 -45.10 -23.69 50.27
N LEU A 491 -45.46 -22.45 49.92
CA LEU A 491 -46.85 -22.06 49.64
C LEU A 491 -47.39 -22.69 48.34
N ILE A 492 -46.57 -22.75 47.29
CA ILE A 492 -46.94 -23.43 46.04
C ILE A 492 -47.16 -24.92 46.30
N MET A 493 -46.30 -25.57 47.09
CA MET A 493 -46.44 -27.01 47.39
C MET A 493 -47.65 -27.33 48.27
N VAL A 494 -48.12 -26.39 49.10
CA VAL A 494 -49.43 -26.50 49.76
C VAL A 494 -50.56 -26.55 48.73
N MET A 495 -50.57 -25.62 47.76
CA MET A 495 -51.56 -25.58 46.69
C MET A 495 -51.52 -26.86 45.83
N VAL A 496 -50.32 -27.27 45.42
CA VAL A 496 -50.11 -28.48 44.58
C VAL A 496 -50.51 -29.74 45.34
N GLY A 497 -50.11 -29.88 46.61
CA GLY A 497 -50.46 -31.01 47.45
C GLY A 497 -51.97 -31.15 47.66
N ARG A 498 -52.66 -30.03 47.83
CA ARG A 498 -54.11 -29.97 48.08
C ARG A 498 -54.95 -30.15 46.82
N PHE A 499 -54.59 -29.51 45.72
CA PHE A 499 -55.44 -29.41 44.52
C PHE A 499 -55.00 -30.30 43.36
N ILE A 500 -53.70 -30.59 43.23
CA ILE A 500 -53.16 -31.34 42.08
C ILE A 500 -52.89 -32.80 42.47
N ILE A 501 -51.99 -33.02 43.43
CA ILE A 501 -51.53 -34.37 43.81
C ILE A 501 -52.52 -35.05 44.78
N LYS A 502 -53.34 -34.26 45.50
CA LYS A 502 -54.32 -34.71 46.50
C LYS A 502 -53.70 -35.65 47.55
N PHE A 503 -52.47 -35.36 47.96
CA PHE A 503 -51.73 -36.17 48.92
C PHE A 503 -51.40 -35.35 50.17
N ILE A 504 -52.10 -35.68 51.25
CA ILE A 504 -52.15 -34.86 52.47
C ILE A 504 -50.80 -34.75 53.19
N LEU A 505 -49.90 -35.73 53.01
CA LEU A 505 -48.58 -35.70 53.62
C LEU A 505 -47.66 -34.64 52.99
N ILE A 506 -47.78 -34.39 51.68
CA ILE A 506 -47.03 -33.29 51.02
C ILE A 506 -47.55 -31.94 51.49
N GLU A 507 -48.87 -31.79 51.62
CA GLU A 507 -49.49 -30.58 52.17
C GLU A 507 -49.03 -30.31 53.61
N MET A 508 -49.06 -31.32 54.48
CA MET A 508 -48.58 -31.22 55.86
C MET A 508 -47.09 -30.84 55.92
N ALA A 509 -46.23 -31.48 55.12
CA ALA A 509 -44.81 -31.18 55.07
C ALA A 509 -44.53 -29.74 54.58
N ALA A 510 -45.29 -29.27 53.59
CA ALA A 510 -45.18 -27.92 53.06
C ALA A 510 -45.63 -26.85 54.09
N TRP A 511 -46.71 -27.11 54.84
CA TRP A 511 -47.13 -26.25 55.95
C TRP A 511 -46.10 -26.22 57.08
N VAL A 512 -45.52 -27.37 57.44
CA VAL A 512 -44.46 -27.43 58.45
C VAL A 512 -43.24 -26.60 58.02
N LEU A 513 -42.83 -26.71 56.75
CA LEU A 513 -41.72 -25.91 56.20
C LEU A 513 -42.06 -24.40 56.21
N PHE A 514 -43.27 -24.02 55.79
CA PHE A 514 -43.71 -22.62 55.80
C PHE A 514 -43.73 -22.03 57.23
N ILE A 515 -44.33 -22.75 58.18
CA ILE A 515 -44.39 -22.34 59.59
C ILE A 515 -42.98 -22.25 60.16
N PHE A 516 -42.08 -23.20 59.84
CA PHE A 516 -40.70 -23.15 60.27
C PHE A 516 -39.99 -21.87 59.77
N LEU A 517 -40.11 -21.52 58.48
CA LEU A 517 -39.47 -20.34 57.90
C LEU A 517 -40.01 -19.01 58.47
N GLU A 518 -41.33 -18.88 58.64
CA GLU A 518 -41.97 -17.69 59.20
C GLU A 518 -41.77 -17.54 60.72
N THR A 519 -41.80 -18.64 61.47
CA THR A 519 -41.63 -18.59 62.93
C THR A 519 -40.18 -18.33 63.30
N TYR A 520 -39.23 -18.87 62.52
CA TYR A 520 -37.80 -18.68 62.79
C TYR A 520 -37.38 -17.22 62.67
N THR A 521 -37.85 -16.50 61.64
CA THR A 521 -37.55 -15.06 61.45
C THR A 521 -38.19 -14.16 62.51
N ARG A 522 -39.26 -14.60 63.16
CA ARG A 522 -39.89 -13.88 64.29
C ARG A 522 -39.23 -14.19 65.63
N MET A 523 -38.64 -15.37 65.77
CA MET A 523 -37.99 -15.82 67.00
C MET A 523 -36.53 -15.37 67.09
N PHE A 524 -35.84 -15.26 65.95
CA PHE A 524 -34.46 -14.76 65.85
C PHE A 524 -34.42 -13.54 64.93
N TRP A 525 -33.94 -12.42 65.45
CA TRP A 525 -34.04 -11.10 64.80
C TRP A 525 -33.18 -10.95 63.52
N SER A 526 -32.45 -12.01 63.10
CA SER A 526 -31.72 -12.06 61.84
C SER A 526 -31.85 -13.42 61.16
N SER A 527 -31.91 -13.43 59.83
CA SER A 527 -31.83 -14.66 59.02
C SER A 527 -30.43 -15.29 59.03
N GLU A 528 -29.42 -14.59 59.54
CA GLU A 528 -28.04 -15.06 59.58
C GLU A 528 -27.81 -16.20 60.59
N SER A 529 -28.56 -16.24 61.70
CA SER A 529 -28.47 -17.34 62.68
C SER A 529 -29.03 -18.66 62.13
N LEU A 530 -29.94 -18.59 61.14
CA LEU A 530 -30.52 -19.73 60.43
C LEU A 530 -29.45 -20.53 59.70
N TYR A 531 -28.42 -19.85 59.19
CA TYR A 531 -27.39 -20.45 58.31
C TYR A 531 -26.42 -21.39 59.01
N TYR A 532 -26.41 -21.42 60.35
CA TYR A 532 -25.60 -22.34 61.16
C TYR A 532 -26.41 -23.51 61.74
N ASN A 533 -27.70 -23.60 61.41
CA ASN A 533 -28.59 -24.65 61.92
C ASN A 533 -28.46 -25.95 61.09
N PRO A 534 -28.26 -27.12 61.72
CA PRO A 534 -28.22 -28.41 61.01
C PRO A 534 -29.46 -28.70 60.15
N VAL A 535 -30.64 -28.28 60.62
CA VAL A 535 -31.92 -28.42 59.89
C VAL A 535 -31.92 -27.55 58.64
N TRP A 536 -31.35 -26.35 58.71
CA TRP A 536 -31.20 -25.47 57.55
C TRP A 536 -30.29 -26.09 56.49
N HIS A 537 -29.15 -26.66 56.88
CA HIS A 537 -28.26 -27.35 55.94
C HIS A 537 -28.95 -28.51 55.20
N PHE A 538 -29.81 -29.27 55.89
CA PHE A 538 -30.62 -30.31 55.25
C PHE A 538 -31.62 -29.73 54.23
N ILE A 539 -32.28 -28.62 54.56
CA ILE A 539 -33.21 -27.91 53.66
C ILE A 539 -32.47 -27.38 52.42
N VAL A 540 -31.33 -26.72 52.61
CA VAL A 540 -30.50 -26.20 51.51
C VAL A 540 -29.98 -27.34 50.62
N SER A 541 -29.50 -28.43 51.19
CA SER A 541 -29.04 -29.59 50.40
C SER A 541 -30.16 -30.22 49.59
N THR A 542 -31.38 -30.25 50.13
CA THR A 542 -32.56 -30.74 49.42
C THR A 542 -32.94 -29.80 48.28
N TRP A 543 -32.94 -28.48 48.52
CA TRP A 543 -33.19 -27.46 47.51
C TRP A 543 -32.17 -27.51 46.37
N GLU A 544 -30.87 -27.56 46.68
CA GLU A 544 -29.80 -27.66 45.69
C GLU A 544 -29.97 -28.91 44.81
N THR A 545 -30.30 -30.06 45.41
CA THR A 545 -30.52 -31.32 44.65
C THR A 545 -31.73 -31.25 43.72
N ILE A 546 -32.77 -30.50 44.10
CA ILE A 546 -33.98 -30.30 43.31
C ILE A 546 -33.73 -29.33 42.17
N VAL A 547 -33.06 -28.20 42.44
CA VAL A 547 -32.87 -27.11 41.46
C VAL A 547 -31.75 -27.42 40.47
N TYR A 548 -30.66 -28.02 40.94
CA TYR A 548 -29.48 -28.29 40.13
C TYR A 548 -28.77 -29.58 40.55
N ASN A 549 -28.79 -30.57 39.67
CA ASN A 549 -27.96 -31.77 39.78
C ASN A 549 -27.40 -32.15 38.40
N PRO A 550 -26.46 -33.12 38.29
CA PRO A 550 -25.84 -33.48 37.02
C PRO A 550 -26.80 -33.97 35.91
N ILE A 551 -28.06 -34.27 36.23
CA ILE A 551 -29.09 -34.79 35.32
C ILE A 551 -30.20 -33.74 35.06
N LEU A 552 -30.39 -32.78 35.97
CA LEU A 552 -31.53 -31.86 36.00
C LEU A 552 -31.08 -30.45 36.37
N ASP A 553 -31.28 -29.49 35.47
CA ASP A 553 -31.11 -28.05 35.69
C ASP A 553 -32.48 -27.37 35.50
N LEU A 554 -33.21 -27.15 36.59
CA LEU A 554 -34.55 -26.55 36.55
C LEU A 554 -34.55 -25.08 36.13
N ASP A 555 -33.39 -24.43 36.19
CA ASP A 555 -33.19 -23.04 35.79
C ASP A 555 -32.81 -22.92 34.30
N SER A 556 -32.58 -24.06 33.62
CA SER A 556 -32.50 -24.14 32.15
C SER A 556 -33.89 -24.33 31.51
N SER A 557 -34.00 -24.19 30.18
CA SER A 557 -35.15 -24.08 29.25
C SER A 557 -36.50 -24.78 29.54
N SER A 558 -36.56 -25.64 30.55
CA SER A 558 -37.78 -26.28 31.08
C SER A 558 -38.76 -25.32 31.77
N LEU A 559 -38.27 -24.25 32.43
CA LEU A 559 -39.14 -23.21 33.00
C LEU A 559 -39.78 -22.33 31.92
N ASP A 560 -39.10 -22.12 30.79
CA ASP A 560 -39.64 -21.38 29.65
C ASP A 560 -40.74 -22.17 28.91
N ALA A 561 -40.71 -23.50 28.92
CA ALA A 561 -41.81 -24.33 28.40
C ALA A 561 -43.07 -24.30 29.29
N LEU A 562 -42.88 -24.28 30.61
CA LEU A 562 -43.96 -24.19 31.60
C LEU A 562 -44.56 -22.77 31.67
N LEU A 563 -43.71 -21.75 31.51
CA LEU A 563 -44.12 -20.36 31.34
C LEU A 563 -44.74 -20.13 29.95
N ALA A 564 -44.30 -20.78 28.87
CA ALA A 564 -44.92 -20.66 27.54
C ALA A 564 -46.37 -21.15 27.51
N VAL A 565 -46.72 -22.16 28.32
CA VAL A 565 -48.11 -22.65 28.47
C VAL A 565 -48.96 -21.66 29.28
N LEU A 566 -48.38 -20.93 30.23
CA LEU A 566 -49.07 -19.87 31.00
C LEU A 566 -49.06 -18.50 30.31
N TRP A 567 -48.10 -18.25 29.43
CA TRP A 567 -47.94 -17.06 28.59
C TRP A 567 -48.74 -17.13 27.29
N GLN A 568 -49.47 -18.24 27.08
CA GLN A 568 -50.43 -18.38 26.00
C GLN A 568 -51.77 -17.66 26.27
N MET A 569 -51.94 -17.04 27.44
CA MET A 569 -53.13 -16.25 27.80
C MET A 569 -52.88 -14.74 28.03
N GLU A 570 -51.66 -14.23 27.86
CA GLU A 570 -51.33 -12.81 28.11
C GLU A 570 -50.36 -12.20 27.07
N THR A 571 -50.57 -12.51 25.79
CA THR A 571 -49.86 -11.84 24.68
C THR A 571 -50.80 -11.28 23.63
N GLN A 572 -51.53 -10.25 24.04
CA GLN A 572 -51.68 -9.06 23.21
C GLN A 572 -51.15 -7.90 24.04
N VAL A 573 -50.41 -6.97 23.43
CA VAL A 573 -49.73 -5.81 24.04
C VAL A 573 -48.25 -6.07 24.45
N ALA A 574 -47.42 -6.38 23.43
CA ALA A 574 -45.99 -6.01 23.42
C ALA A 574 -45.54 -5.73 21.97
N MET A 575 -45.88 -4.51 21.50
CA MET A 575 -45.18 -3.69 20.49
C MET A 575 -44.85 -4.33 19.13
N ALA A 576 -45.86 -4.33 18.25
CA ALA A 576 -45.66 -4.27 16.81
C ALA A 576 -44.98 -2.93 16.43
N PHE A 577 -43.69 -2.96 16.13
CA PHE A 577 -43.05 -2.03 15.20
C PHE A 577 -42.54 -2.87 14.03
N THR A 578 -43.15 -2.70 12.86
CA THR A 578 -42.72 -3.30 11.60
C THR A 578 -41.41 -2.65 11.15
N TYR A 579 -40.26 -3.18 11.59
CA TYR A 579 -38.96 -2.72 11.10
C TYR A 579 -38.70 -3.26 9.69
N LYS A 580 -38.62 -2.38 8.70
CA LYS A 580 -38.19 -2.76 7.34
C LYS A 580 -36.72 -3.18 7.34
N SER A 581 -36.34 -4.05 6.42
CA SER A 581 -34.97 -4.56 6.27
C SER A 581 -34.48 -4.45 4.82
N ALA A 582 -33.19 -4.23 4.60
CA ALA A 582 -32.56 -4.20 3.28
C ALA A 582 -31.24 -5.01 3.28
N LEU A 583 -30.96 -5.66 2.15
CA LEU A 583 -29.71 -6.39 1.91
C LEU A 583 -28.85 -5.58 0.94
N ILE A 584 -27.55 -5.43 1.24
CA ILE A 584 -26.56 -4.86 0.32
C ILE A 584 -25.54 -5.95 -0.02
N ILE A 585 -25.38 -6.23 -1.32
CA ILE A 585 -24.33 -7.14 -1.79
C ILE A 585 -23.05 -6.33 -2.01
N CYS A 586 -22.04 -6.62 -1.21
CA CYS A 586 -20.77 -5.89 -1.15
C CYS A 586 -19.61 -6.73 -1.70
N GLY A 587 -18.62 -6.09 -2.30
CA GLY A 587 -17.40 -6.75 -2.76
C GLY A 587 -16.22 -5.77 -2.86
N ASP A 588 -15.03 -6.31 -3.06
CA ASP A 588 -13.82 -5.49 -3.23
C ASP A 588 -13.89 -4.67 -4.52
N TYR A 589 -13.50 -3.40 -4.43
CA TYR A 589 -13.62 -2.38 -5.45
C TYR A 589 -15.08 -2.05 -5.85
N MET A 590 -16.04 -2.23 -4.93
CA MET A 590 -17.33 -1.56 -5.05
C MET A 590 -17.18 -0.05 -4.93
N GLU A 591 -18.05 0.70 -5.60
CA GLU A 591 -18.02 2.16 -5.58
C GLU A 591 -18.41 2.66 -4.18
N ASP A 592 -17.58 3.55 -3.63
CA ASP A 592 -17.59 3.90 -2.21
C ASP A 592 -18.86 4.63 -1.76
N PHE A 593 -19.37 5.55 -2.58
CA PHE A 593 -20.63 6.20 -2.31
C PHE A 593 -21.82 5.26 -2.55
N GLU A 594 -21.76 4.42 -3.57
CA GLU A 594 -22.86 3.50 -3.95
C GLU A 594 -23.13 2.43 -2.89
N VAL A 595 -22.20 2.20 -1.97
CA VAL A 595 -22.42 1.39 -0.76
C VAL A 595 -22.75 2.25 0.47
N MET A 596 -21.96 3.29 0.78
CA MET A 596 -22.06 3.98 2.07
C MET A 596 -23.33 4.84 2.19
N VAL A 597 -23.70 5.52 1.11
CA VAL A 597 -24.88 6.39 1.10
C VAL A 597 -26.16 5.59 1.36
N PRO A 598 -26.49 4.51 0.60
CA PRO A 598 -27.66 3.70 0.93
C PRO A 598 -27.56 3.04 2.31
N PHE A 599 -26.38 2.54 2.70
CA PHE A 599 -26.19 1.92 4.02
C PHE A 599 -26.59 2.85 5.17
N GLN A 600 -26.03 4.05 5.24
CA GLN A 600 -26.28 4.96 6.37
C GLN A 600 -27.62 5.68 6.28
N VAL A 601 -28.11 6.01 5.07
CA VAL A 601 -29.39 6.71 4.93
C VAL A 601 -30.56 5.79 5.27
N LEU A 602 -30.52 4.52 4.88
CA LEU A 602 -31.53 3.54 5.30
C LEU A 602 -31.54 3.37 6.83
N GLN A 603 -30.36 3.26 7.45
CA GLN A 603 -30.22 3.18 8.91
C GLN A 603 -30.78 4.42 9.63
N ALA A 604 -30.58 5.62 9.07
CA ALA A 604 -31.07 6.87 9.64
C ALA A 604 -32.61 6.89 9.84
N PHE A 605 -33.32 6.10 9.04
CA PHE A 605 -34.79 5.98 9.09
C PHE A 605 -35.26 4.62 9.61
N GLY A 606 -34.42 3.92 10.38
CA GLY A 606 -34.81 2.72 11.12
C GLY A 606 -34.96 1.45 10.25
N VAL A 607 -34.42 1.45 9.04
CA VAL A 607 -34.30 0.24 8.22
C VAL A 607 -33.09 -0.55 8.70
N ARG A 608 -33.27 -1.84 9.00
CA ARG A 608 -32.16 -2.75 9.28
C ARG A 608 -31.41 -3.03 7.97
N VAL A 609 -30.10 -2.81 7.93
CA VAL A 609 -29.30 -3.01 6.72
C VAL A 609 -28.21 -4.03 6.97
N ASP A 610 -28.25 -5.12 6.21
CA ASP A 610 -27.22 -6.16 6.24
C ASP A 610 -26.34 -6.05 4.99
N CYS A 611 -25.05 -5.90 5.19
CA CYS A 611 -24.02 -5.82 4.16
C CYS A 611 -23.24 -7.13 4.14
N VAL A 612 -23.32 -7.85 3.03
CA VAL A 612 -22.80 -9.23 2.91
C VAL A 612 -21.86 -9.35 1.71
N SER A 613 -20.92 -10.28 1.77
CA SER A 613 -20.07 -10.61 0.63
C SER A 613 -19.86 -12.12 0.51
N PRO A 614 -19.98 -12.72 -0.69
CA PRO A 614 -19.81 -14.16 -0.90
C PRO A 614 -18.38 -14.66 -0.63
N THR A 615 -17.41 -13.75 -0.49
CA THR A 615 -15.99 -14.04 -0.28
C THR A 615 -15.47 -13.63 1.09
N LYS A 616 -16.30 -13.00 1.95
CA LYS A 616 -15.87 -12.44 3.25
C LYS A 616 -16.89 -12.67 4.36
N LEU A 617 -16.39 -12.70 5.59
CA LEU A 617 -17.16 -12.90 6.82
C LEU A 617 -17.52 -11.56 7.50
N PRO A 618 -18.52 -11.53 8.41
CA PRO A 618 -18.80 -10.36 9.24
C PRO A 618 -17.54 -9.84 9.95
N GLY A 619 -17.41 -8.52 10.06
CA GLY A 619 -16.26 -7.84 10.66
C GLY A 619 -15.04 -7.72 9.72
N GLN A 620 -15.02 -8.41 8.57
CA GLN A 620 -13.99 -8.19 7.55
C GLN A 620 -14.29 -6.94 6.73
N LYS A 621 -13.23 -6.29 6.23
CA LYS A 621 -13.33 -5.07 5.43
C LYS A 621 -13.29 -5.38 3.93
N CYS A 622 -14.12 -4.70 3.15
CA CYS A 622 -14.02 -4.59 1.70
C CYS A 622 -13.24 -3.33 1.35
N PHE A 623 -12.35 -3.44 0.37
CA PHE A 623 -11.73 -2.26 -0.23
C PHE A 623 -12.74 -1.59 -1.14
N THR A 624 -12.95 -0.27 -1.05
CA THR A 624 -13.84 0.45 -1.97
C THR A 624 -13.07 1.29 -2.97
N ALA A 625 -13.75 1.71 -4.02
CA ALA A 625 -13.21 2.47 -5.14
C ALA A 625 -13.92 3.81 -5.28
N ILE A 626 -13.14 4.86 -5.54
CA ILE A 626 -13.60 6.21 -5.88
C ILE A 626 -13.56 6.34 -7.40
N HIS A 627 -14.74 6.44 -8.03
CA HIS A 627 -14.84 6.64 -9.47
C HIS A 627 -15.03 8.12 -9.77
N VAL A 628 -13.94 8.80 -10.14
CA VAL A 628 -13.89 10.26 -10.30
C VAL A 628 -13.35 10.67 -11.66
N SER A 629 -13.95 11.68 -12.28
CA SER A 629 -13.41 12.26 -13.52
C SER A 629 -12.28 13.23 -13.22
N LEU A 630 -11.08 12.93 -13.74
CA LEU A 630 -9.88 13.77 -13.65
C LEU A 630 -9.48 14.41 -14.99
N GLY A 631 -10.42 14.47 -15.94
CA GLY A 631 -10.17 15.04 -17.28
C GLY A 631 -9.64 14.05 -18.32
N PHE A 632 -9.72 12.75 -18.03
CA PHE A 632 -9.43 11.67 -18.98
C PHE A 632 -10.72 11.21 -19.69
N GLU A 633 -10.57 10.42 -20.76
CA GLU A 633 -11.69 9.87 -21.55
C GLU A 633 -12.65 9.00 -20.72
N HIS A 634 -12.16 8.42 -19.62
CA HIS A 634 -12.94 7.61 -18.67
C HIS A 634 -12.71 8.09 -17.23
N TYR A 635 -13.51 7.60 -16.28
CA TYR A 635 -13.24 7.85 -14.86
C TYR A 635 -11.86 7.27 -14.45
N SER A 636 -11.21 7.96 -13.53
CA SER A 636 -10.07 7.45 -12.78
C SER A 636 -10.58 6.74 -11.53
N GLU A 637 -9.94 5.64 -11.19
CA GLU A 637 -10.23 4.90 -9.96
C GLU A 637 -9.17 5.21 -8.90
N LEU A 638 -9.62 5.67 -7.73
CA LEU A 638 -8.75 5.89 -6.57
C LEU A 638 -9.18 4.97 -5.40
N PRO A 639 -8.28 4.68 -4.45
CA PRO A 639 -8.64 4.00 -3.20
C PRO A 639 -9.69 4.77 -2.39
N GLY A 640 -10.76 4.09 -2.00
CA GLY A 640 -11.79 4.62 -1.09
C GLY A 640 -11.55 4.28 0.37
N HIS A 641 -12.62 4.35 1.17
CA HIS A 641 -12.62 3.87 2.57
C HIS A 641 -12.60 2.34 2.64
N LEU A 642 -12.19 1.79 3.78
CA LEU A 642 -12.37 0.37 4.07
C LEU A 642 -13.76 0.12 4.66
N PHE A 643 -14.64 -0.49 3.88
CA PHE A 643 -16.02 -0.76 4.29
C PHE A 643 -16.14 -2.06 5.08
N THR A 644 -16.59 -1.99 6.34
CA THR A 644 -16.69 -3.19 7.21
C THR A 644 -18.05 -3.89 7.04
N LEU A 645 -18.03 -5.19 6.75
CA LEU A 645 -19.24 -6.01 6.63
C LEU A 645 -19.85 -6.30 8.01
N ASN A 646 -21.18 -6.32 8.10
CA ASN A 646 -21.89 -6.54 9.36
C ASN A 646 -22.73 -7.82 9.39
N SER A 647 -22.84 -8.56 8.28
CA SER A 647 -23.66 -9.77 8.19
C SER A 647 -23.02 -10.84 7.29
N ASN A 648 -23.48 -12.09 7.45
CA ASN A 648 -22.89 -13.25 6.80
C ASN A 648 -23.67 -13.61 5.53
N PHE A 649 -22.96 -13.69 4.40
CA PHE A 649 -23.56 -14.02 3.11
C PHE A 649 -24.25 -15.39 3.10
N ASN A 650 -23.71 -16.39 3.81
CA ASN A 650 -24.25 -17.75 3.80
C ASN A 650 -25.54 -17.90 4.64
N GLU A 651 -25.89 -16.89 5.43
CA GLU A 651 -27.07 -16.86 6.30
C GLU A 651 -28.20 -16.00 5.71
N VAL A 652 -28.02 -15.52 4.47
CA VAL A 652 -29.01 -14.67 3.80
C VAL A 652 -30.26 -15.45 3.45
N GLU A 653 -31.36 -15.09 4.11
CA GLU A 653 -32.70 -15.54 3.76
C GLU A 653 -33.47 -14.40 3.08
N VAL A 654 -33.73 -14.53 1.78
CA VAL A 654 -34.40 -13.49 0.96
C VAL A 654 -35.76 -13.07 1.54
N GLY A 655 -36.45 -13.97 2.25
CA GLY A 655 -37.71 -13.68 2.94
C GLY A 655 -37.62 -12.55 3.97
N CYS A 656 -36.46 -12.41 4.62
CA CYS A 656 -36.22 -11.51 5.76
C CYS A 656 -35.87 -10.05 5.37
N TYR A 657 -35.79 -9.75 4.07
CA TYR A 657 -35.44 -8.43 3.55
C TYR A 657 -36.56 -7.86 2.69
N ASP A 658 -36.84 -6.57 2.79
CA ASP A 658 -37.82 -5.88 1.95
C ASP A 658 -37.22 -5.39 0.63
N ALA A 659 -35.90 -5.13 0.58
CA ALA A 659 -35.23 -4.64 -0.62
C ALA A 659 -33.79 -5.17 -0.76
N LEU A 660 -33.29 -5.15 -2.00
CA LEU A 660 -31.91 -5.47 -2.36
C LEU A 660 -31.23 -4.25 -2.98
N VAL A 661 -30.03 -3.93 -2.54
CA VAL A 661 -29.16 -2.92 -3.13
C VAL A 661 -27.89 -3.59 -3.66
N ILE A 662 -27.58 -3.31 -4.92
CA ILE A 662 -26.36 -3.78 -5.58
C ILE A 662 -25.58 -2.54 -6.05
N PRO A 663 -24.60 -2.08 -5.26
CA PRO A 663 -23.70 -1.00 -5.67
C PRO A 663 -23.01 -1.33 -6.99
N GLY A 664 -22.52 -0.31 -7.70
CA GLY A 664 -21.63 -0.47 -8.83
C GLY A 664 -20.16 -0.60 -8.40
N GLY A 665 -19.25 -0.34 -9.34
CA GLY A 665 -17.83 -0.61 -9.15
C GLY A 665 -17.40 -1.94 -9.77
N ARG A 666 -16.12 -2.27 -9.64
CA ARG A 666 -15.49 -3.39 -10.38
C ARG A 666 -15.83 -4.76 -9.82
N PHE A 667 -16.28 -4.85 -8.57
CA PHE A 667 -16.71 -6.11 -7.98
C PHE A 667 -17.87 -6.77 -8.75
N SER A 668 -18.67 -5.97 -9.46
CA SER A 668 -19.78 -6.44 -10.28
C SER A 668 -19.33 -7.40 -11.39
N GLU A 669 -18.12 -7.23 -11.93
CA GLU A 669 -17.52 -8.15 -12.90
C GLU A 669 -17.32 -9.54 -12.28
N LEU A 670 -16.70 -9.59 -11.09
CA LEU A 670 -16.45 -10.84 -10.37
C LEU A 670 -17.76 -11.52 -9.95
N PHE A 671 -18.75 -10.75 -9.49
CA PHE A 671 -19.98 -11.31 -8.92
C PHE A 671 -21.04 -11.63 -9.96
N SER A 672 -20.90 -11.13 -11.20
CA SER A 672 -21.74 -11.52 -12.32
C SER A 672 -21.61 -13.00 -12.70
N VAL A 673 -20.55 -13.68 -12.27
CA VAL A 673 -20.32 -15.11 -12.51
C VAL A 673 -20.46 -15.98 -11.25
N ASP A 674 -20.81 -15.40 -10.10
CA ASP A 674 -21.05 -16.16 -8.87
C ASP A 674 -22.50 -16.61 -8.78
N GLU A 675 -22.75 -17.91 -9.00
CA GLU A 675 -24.09 -18.50 -8.99
C GLU A 675 -24.85 -18.27 -7.67
N ARG A 676 -24.16 -18.13 -6.53
CA ARG A 676 -24.82 -17.84 -5.25
C ARG A 676 -25.38 -16.42 -5.26
N VAL A 677 -24.61 -15.45 -5.75
CA VAL A 677 -25.08 -14.07 -5.94
C VAL A 677 -26.25 -14.04 -6.92
N LEU A 678 -26.11 -14.68 -8.09
CA LEU A 678 -27.17 -14.72 -9.10
C LEU A 678 -28.45 -15.35 -8.55
N SER A 679 -28.34 -16.39 -7.71
CA SER A 679 -29.50 -17.04 -7.08
C SER A 679 -30.26 -16.11 -6.13
N ILE A 680 -29.55 -15.33 -5.31
CA ILE A 680 -30.15 -14.33 -4.41
C ILE A 680 -30.87 -13.26 -5.24
N VAL A 681 -30.20 -12.72 -6.26
CA VAL A 681 -30.76 -11.65 -7.12
C VAL A 681 -32.03 -12.14 -7.83
N LYS A 682 -32.03 -13.37 -8.38
CA LYS A 682 -33.22 -13.99 -8.97
C LYS A 682 -34.35 -14.16 -7.96
N ALA A 683 -34.05 -14.63 -6.74
CA ALA A 683 -35.05 -14.81 -5.70
C ALA A 683 -35.69 -13.48 -5.25
N PHE A 684 -34.92 -12.38 -5.16
CA PHE A 684 -35.49 -11.04 -4.94
C PHE A 684 -36.40 -10.61 -6.09
N ALA A 685 -36.02 -10.90 -7.34
CA ALA A 685 -36.80 -10.56 -8.51
C ALA A 685 -38.12 -11.34 -8.57
N GLU A 686 -38.08 -12.64 -8.30
CA GLU A 686 -39.25 -13.53 -8.21
C GLU A 686 -40.21 -13.12 -7.09
N ALA A 687 -39.67 -12.66 -5.95
CA ALA A 687 -40.46 -12.15 -4.83
C ALA A 687 -41.09 -10.77 -5.12
N GLY A 688 -40.79 -10.13 -6.25
CA GLY A 688 -41.28 -8.80 -6.61
C GLY A 688 -40.75 -7.68 -5.71
N LYS A 689 -39.67 -7.94 -4.96
CA LYS A 689 -39.06 -6.99 -4.03
C LYS A 689 -38.21 -5.96 -4.80
N PRO A 690 -38.12 -4.69 -4.35
CA PRO A 690 -37.29 -3.69 -5.01
C PRO A 690 -35.82 -4.11 -5.08
N ILE A 691 -35.24 -4.00 -6.27
CA ILE A 691 -33.81 -4.23 -6.55
C ILE A 691 -33.23 -2.94 -7.09
N VAL A 692 -32.27 -2.38 -6.34
CA VAL A 692 -31.55 -1.17 -6.70
C VAL A 692 -30.25 -1.53 -7.39
N THR A 693 -30.02 -0.96 -8.57
CA THR A 693 -28.78 -1.11 -9.34
C THR A 693 -28.27 0.25 -9.79
N THR A 694 -26.95 0.40 -9.80
CA THR A 694 -26.24 1.63 -10.10
C THR A 694 -24.99 1.32 -10.89
N CYS A 695 -24.62 2.23 -11.79
CA CYS A 695 -23.34 2.19 -12.49
C CYS A 695 -23.10 0.89 -13.29
N HIS A 696 -22.32 -0.06 -12.77
CA HIS A 696 -21.97 -1.32 -13.45
C HIS A 696 -22.77 -2.55 -12.95
N SER A 697 -23.59 -2.42 -11.90
CA SER A 697 -24.26 -3.59 -11.30
C SER A 697 -25.37 -4.21 -12.15
N GLN A 698 -25.78 -3.52 -13.23
CA GLN A 698 -26.64 -4.05 -14.28
C GLN A 698 -26.01 -5.27 -14.98
N LEU A 699 -24.69 -5.43 -14.92
CA LEU A 699 -24.01 -6.65 -15.37
C LEU A 699 -24.49 -7.89 -14.61
N ILE A 700 -24.78 -7.77 -13.30
CA ILE A 700 -25.31 -8.87 -12.49
C ILE A 700 -26.76 -9.19 -12.90
N LEU A 701 -27.59 -8.18 -13.20
CA LEU A 701 -28.94 -8.41 -13.73
C LEU A 701 -28.92 -9.08 -15.11
N ALA A 702 -27.96 -8.68 -15.96
CA ALA A 702 -27.76 -9.30 -17.27
C ALA A 702 -27.42 -10.79 -17.13
N ALA A 703 -26.44 -11.11 -16.28
CA ALA A 703 -26.03 -12.48 -16.00
C ALA A 703 -27.13 -13.31 -15.32
N ALA A 704 -27.96 -12.69 -14.48
CA ALA A 704 -29.12 -13.32 -13.89
C ALA A 704 -30.28 -13.56 -14.89
N GLY A 705 -30.19 -13.04 -16.12
CA GLY A 705 -31.23 -13.15 -17.14
C GLY A 705 -32.46 -12.28 -16.88
N LEU A 706 -32.31 -11.23 -16.06
CA LEU A 706 -33.43 -10.41 -15.57
C LEU A 706 -33.70 -9.16 -16.41
N LEU A 707 -32.87 -8.86 -17.42
CA LEU A 707 -33.01 -7.66 -18.24
C LEU A 707 -33.99 -7.78 -19.41
N LYS A 708 -34.43 -9.00 -19.78
CA LYS A 708 -35.26 -9.20 -20.97
C LYS A 708 -36.58 -8.42 -20.88
N GLY A 709 -36.77 -7.46 -21.79
CA GLY A 709 -37.94 -6.59 -21.85
C GLY A 709 -37.98 -5.49 -20.77
N LYS A 710 -36.96 -5.41 -19.90
CA LYS A 710 -36.87 -4.40 -18.85
C LYS A 710 -36.19 -3.15 -19.37
N LYS A 711 -36.76 -2.00 -19.02
CA LYS A 711 -36.17 -0.69 -19.29
C LYS A 711 -35.24 -0.32 -18.15
N CYS A 712 -33.96 -0.10 -18.45
CA CYS A 712 -32.94 0.21 -17.45
C CYS A 712 -31.99 1.31 -17.95
N THR A 713 -31.39 2.02 -17.01
CA THR A 713 -30.21 2.87 -17.25
C THR A 713 -29.05 2.38 -16.41
N ALA A 714 -27.84 2.83 -16.71
CA ALA A 714 -26.61 2.40 -16.07
C ALA A 714 -25.47 3.36 -16.46
N PHE A 715 -24.25 3.07 -16.03
CA PHE A 715 -23.08 3.73 -16.60
C PHE A 715 -23.00 3.45 -18.11
N ALA A 716 -22.56 4.43 -18.90
CA ALA A 716 -22.72 4.41 -20.37
C ALA A 716 -22.11 3.18 -21.05
N SER A 717 -21.02 2.62 -20.51
CA SER A 717 -20.39 1.39 -21.02
C SER A 717 -21.28 0.15 -20.92
N MET A 718 -22.34 0.17 -20.08
CA MET A 718 -23.27 -0.94 -19.90
C MET A 718 -24.40 -0.96 -20.94
N LYS A 719 -24.54 0.08 -21.78
CA LYS A 719 -25.57 0.11 -22.83
C LYS A 719 -25.56 -1.15 -23.71
N PRO A 720 -24.42 -1.58 -24.29
CA PRO A 720 -24.38 -2.80 -25.10
C PRO A 720 -24.78 -4.04 -24.31
N VAL A 721 -24.39 -4.14 -23.03
CA VAL A 721 -24.71 -5.28 -22.17
C VAL A 721 -26.22 -5.36 -21.95
N ILE A 722 -26.88 -4.24 -21.67
CA ILE A 722 -28.32 -4.17 -21.47
C ILE A 722 -29.07 -4.58 -22.74
N GLU A 723 -28.68 -4.02 -23.90
CA GLU A 723 -29.33 -4.30 -25.19
C GLU A 723 -29.13 -5.78 -25.60
N LEU A 724 -27.92 -6.34 -25.44
CA LEU A 724 -27.62 -7.73 -25.76
C LEU A 724 -28.34 -8.73 -24.83
N ALA A 725 -28.59 -8.35 -23.58
CA ALA A 725 -29.39 -9.12 -22.64
C ALA A 725 -30.91 -9.01 -22.90
N GLY A 726 -31.32 -8.28 -23.95
CA GLY A 726 -32.72 -8.09 -24.34
C GLY A 726 -33.44 -6.99 -23.56
N GLY A 727 -32.71 -6.14 -22.83
CA GLY A 727 -33.25 -4.96 -22.16
C GLY A 727 -33.38 -3.75 -23.08
N ILE A 728 -34.06 -2.72 -22.58
CA ILE A 728 -34.30 -1.46 -23.29
C ILE A 728 -33.47 -0.37 -22.61
N TRP A 729 -32.44 0.11 -23.31
CA TRP A 729 -31.61 1.21 -22.84
C TRP A 729 -32.45 2.49 -22.67
N TRP A 730 -32.36 3.10 -21.49
CA TRP A 730 -32.88 4.43 -21.25
C TRP A 730 -31.77 5.40 -20.91
N GLU A 731 -31.76 6.51 -21.63
CA GLU A 731 -30.82 7.60 -21.44
C GLU A 731 -31.55 8.81 -20.85
N GLN A 732 -31.00 9.37 -19.78
CA GLN A 732 -31.52 10.60 -19.22
C GLN A 732 -31.18 11.77 -20.18
N PRO A 733 -32.18 12.56 -20.62
CA PRO A 733 -31.94 13.68 -21.51
C PRO A 733 -31.21 14.83 -20.79
N GLY A 734 -30.40 15.58 -21.54
CA GLY A 734 -29.81 16.83 -21.06
C GLY A 734 -28.57 16.68 -20.19
N ILE A 735 -27.92 15.51 -20.17
CA ILE A 735 -26.64 15.33 -19.46
C ILE A 735 -25.50 15.97 -20.26
N THR A 736 -24.86 16.98 -19.68
CA THR A 736 -23.65 17.64 -20.22
C THR A 736 -22.45 17.51 -19.28
N SER A 737 -22.71 17.19 -18.02
CA SER A 737 -21.73 16.93 -16.97
C SER A 737 -22.22 15.82 -16.04
N PRO A 738 -21.33 15.17 -15.25
CA PRO A 738 -21.73 14.22 -14.22
C PRO A 738 -22.73 14.80 -13.18
N PHE A 739 -22.89 16.11 -13.13
CA PHE A 739 -23.74 16.81 -12.16
C PHE A 739 -25.19 16.94 -12.63
N ASP A 740 -25.42 16.76 -13.93
CA ASP A 740 -26.77 16.71 -14.49
C ASP A 740 -27.44 15.35 -14.19
N ILE A 741 -26.67 14.34 -13.80
CA ILE A 741 -27.14 12.99 -13.47
C ILE A 741 -27.96 13.04 -12.19
N THR A 742 -29.27 12.88 -12.34
CA THR A 742 -30.23 13.04 -11.23
C THR A 742 -31.37 12.01 -11.26
N ALA A 743 -31.61 11.36 -12.41
CA ALA A 743 -32.75 10.49 -12.57
C ALA A 743 -32.51 9.08 -12.00
N CYS A 744 -33.57 8.52 -11.41
CA CYS A 744 -33.75 7.10 -11.16
C CYS A 744 -34.83 6.58 -12.11
N LEU A 745 -34.56 5.47 -12.80
CA LEU A 745 -35.56 4.77 -13.60
C LEU A 745 -36.06 3.55 -12.83
N LYS A 746 -37.36 3.53 -12.56
CA LYS A 746 -38.09 2.38 -12.01
C LYS A 746 -38.88 1.67 -13.11
N ASP A 747 -38.59 0.39 -13.34
CA ASP A 747 -39.39 -0.49 -14.21
C ASP A 747 -39.77 -1.78 -13.45
N GLY A 748 -41.04 -1.85 -13.03
CA GLY A 748 -41.50 -2.85 -12.08
C GLY A 748 -40.80 -2.71 -10.73
N ASN A 749 -40.09 -3.75 -10.32
CA ASN A 749 -39.30 -3.79 -9.09
C ASN A 749 -37.81 -3.45 -9.29
N ILE A 750 -37.35 -3.18 -10.51
CA ILE A 750 -35.96 -2.78 -10.77
C ILE A 750 -35.86 -1.25 -10.76
N LEU A 751 -35.02 -0.73 -9.88
CA LEU A 751 -34.66 0.68 -9.78
C LEU A 751 -33.22 0.81 -10.27
N SER A 752 -33.01 1.64 -11.29
CA SER A 752 -31.71 1.78 -11.96
C SER A 752 -31.31 3.24 -12.10
N SER A 753 -30.02 3.54 -11.88
CA SER A 753 -29.45 4.86 -12.14
C SER A 753 -28.07 4.77 -12.80
N ILE A 754 -27.60 5.89 -13.34
CA ILE A 754 -26.28 5.98 -13.98
C ILE A 754 -25.14 5.80 -12.96
N GLY A 755 -25.35 6.23 -11.71
CA GLY A 755 -24.38 6.10 -10.62
C GLY A 755 -24.74 6.97 -9.40
N TRP A 756 -23.77 7.13 -8.50
CA TRP A 756 -23.94 7.86 -7.22
C TRP A 756 -24.51 9.30 -7.28
N PRO A 757 -24.34 10.12 -8.35
CA PRO A 757 -24.93 11.46 -8.36
C PRO A 757 -26.46 11.48 -8.25
N ALA A 758 -27.12 10.38 -8.65
CA ALA A 758 -28.57 10.21 -8.59
C ALA A 758 -29.07 9.60 -7.26
N HIS A 759 -28.23 9.47 -6.24
CA HIS A 759 -28.62 8.82 -4.97
C HIS A 759 -29.83 9.44 -4.28
N ALA A 760 -30.03 10.74 -4.41
CA ALA A 760 -31.22 11.37 -3.84
C ALA A 760 -32.52 10.75 -4.38
N GLU A 761 -32.62 10.66 -5.71
CA GLU A 761 -33.83 10.13 -6.36
C GLU A 761 -33.94 8.61 -6.20
N ILE A 762 -32.82 7.88 -6.20
CA ILE A 762 -32.84 6.42 -6.00
C ILE A 762 -33.33 6.05 -4.60
N LEU A 763 -32.89 6.77 -3.57
CA LEU A 763 -33.26 6.54 -2.19
C LEU A 763 -34.72 6.90 -1.96
N LYS A 764 -35.17 8.04 -2.49
CA LYS A 764 -36.58 8.42 -2.46
C LYS A 764 -37.46 7.35 -3.10
N THR A 765 -37.11 6.93 -4.32
CA THR A 765 -37.85 5.88 -5.04
C THR A 765 -37.82 4.54 -4.31
N LEU A 766 -36.69 4.20 -3.66
CA LEU A 766 -36.54 3.00 -2.85
C LEU A 766 -37.47 3.04 -1.62
N PHE A 767 -37.46 4.14 -0.86
CA PHE A 767 -38.35 4.33 0.28
C PHE A 767 -39.81 4.16 -0.12
N GLU A 768 -40.25 4.85 -1.19
CA GLU A 768 -41.61 4.71 -1.72
C GLU A 768 -41.91 3.27 -2.15
N SER A 769 -40.94 2.57 -2.75
CA SER A 769 -41.08 1.17 -3.17
C SER A 769 -41.13 0.19 -2.00
N MET A 770 -40.59 0.56 -0.83
CA MET A 770 -40.69 -0.18 0.43
C MET A 770 -41.97 0.17 1.23
N GLY A 771 -42.85 1.00 0.67
CA GLY A 771 -44.10 1.43 1.30
C GLY A 771 -43.93 2.60 2.27
N ALA A 772 -42.86 3.38 2.14
CA ALA A 772 -42.67 4.58 2.94
C ALA A 772 -43.48 5.77 2.41
N ARG A 773 -43.97 6.59 3.34
CA ARG A 773 -44.46 7.95 3.06
C ARG A 773 -43.54 8.95 3.74
N ILE A 774 -43.04 9.90 2.95
CA ILE A 774 -42.24 11.03 3.44
C ILE A 774 -43.20 12.14 3.85
N HIS A 775 -43.25 12.44 5.15
CA HIS A 775 -44.03 13.54 5.69
C HIS A 775 -43.13 14.74 5.90
N THR A 776 -43.54 15.87 5.32
CA THR A 776 -42.90 17.16 5.57
C THR A 776 -43.91 18.17 6.07
N THR A 777 -43.53 18.92 7.11
CA THR A 777 -44.36 20.00 7.66
C THR A 777 -44.31 21.27 6.78
N LYS A 778 -43.24 21.45 6.01
CA LYS A 778 -43.02 22.58 5.08
C LYS A 778 -41.92 22.27 4.07
N ALA A 779 -41.81 23.04 3.00
CA ALA A 779 -40.62 23.00 2.15
C ALA A 779 -39.41 23.49 2.97
N ASN A 780 -38.39 22.63 3.12
CA ASN A 780 -37.18 22.94 3.88
C ASN A 780 -36.01 23.22 2.93
N SER A 781 -35.27 24.29 3.22
CA SER A 781 -34.02 24.62 2.51
C SER A 781 -32.81 24.47 3.44
N VAL A 782 -31.78 23.76 2.99
CA VAL A 782 -30.57 23.45 3.78
C VAL A 782 -29.34 23.96 3.05
N LEU A 783 -28.49 24.69 3.75
CA LEU A 783 -27.20 25.17 3.26
C LEU A 783 -26.07 24.32 3.81
N PHE A 784 -25.24 23.78 2.93
CA PHE A 784 -23.98 23.12 3.25
C PHE A 784 -22.83 24.11 3.04
N LEU A 785 -22.11 24.42 4.12
CA LEU A 785 -20.92 25.27 4.07
C LEU A 785 -19.66 24.39 4.09
N CYS A 786 -18.94 24.39 2.96
CA CYS A 786 -17.80 23.50 2.74
C CYS A 786 -16.64 24.25 2.04
N GLY A 787 -15.52 23.55 1.86
CA GLY A 787 -14.31 24.01 1.20
C GLY A 787 -13.56 22.81 0.63
N ASP A 788 -12.36 23.05 0.09
CA ASP A 788 -11.49 21.96 -0.35
C ASP A 788 -11.10 21.05 0.83
N TYR A 789 -10.95 19.77 0.53
CA TYR A 789 -10.67 18.69 1.46
C TYR A 789 -11.73 18.57 2.57
N VAL A 790 -12.99 18.87 2.26
CA VAL A 790 -14.14 18.45 3.08
C VAL A 790 -14.21 16.92 3.13
N GLU A 791 -14.58 16.35 4.27
CA GLU A 791 -14.68 14.89 4.41
C GLU A 791 -15.75 14.33 3.45
N ASP A 792 -15.39 13.29 2.70
CA ASP A 792 -16.13 12.77 1.57
C ASP A 792 -17.52 12.24 1.95
N TYR A 793 -17.61 11.41 3.00
CA TYR A 793 -18.87 10.89 3.51
C TYR A 793 -19.66 11.92 4.33
N GLU A 794 -18.99 12.68 5.19
CA GLU A 794 -19.65 13.69 6.04
C GLU A 794 -20.30 14.80 5.21
N PHE A 795 -19.83 15.02 3.99
CA PHE A 795 -20.53 15.81 3.01
C PHE A 795 -21.65 15.00 2.33
N ASN A 796 -21.31 13.96 1.56
CA ASN A 796 -22.21 13.43 0.54
C ASN A 796 -23.38 12.64 1.14
N VAL A 797 -23.18 11.88 2.21
CA VAL A 797 -24.24 11.07 2.83
C VAL A 797 -25.39 11.96 3.34
N PRO A 798 -25.18 12.96 4.22
CA PRO A 798 -26.28 13.83 4.67
C PRO A 798 -26.81 14.72 3.55
N PHE A 799 -25.98 15.14 2.59
CA PHE A 799 -26.42 15.92 1.44
C PHE A 799 -27.46 15.14 0.61
N ARG A 800 -27.18 13.88 0.27
CA ARG A 800 -28.11 13.02 -0.49
C ARG A 800 -29.32 12.59 0.33
N ALA A 801 -29.16 12.35 1.63
CA ALA A 801 -30.28 12.03 2.52
C ALA A 801 -31.34 13.13 2.53
N LEU A 802 -30.91 14.39 2.71
CA LEU A 802 -31.83 15.54 2.77
C LEU A 802 -32.48 15.82 1.42
N GLN A 803 -31.74 15.65 0.31
CA GLN A 803 -32.33 15.71 -1.03
C GLN A 803 -33.38 14.61 -1.25
N ALA A 804 -33.13 13.38 -0.81
CA ALA A 804 -34.09 12.27 -0.91
C ALA A 804 -35.38 12.53 -0.14
N LEU A 805 -35.30 13.26 0.98
CA LEU A 805 -36.46 13.72 1.76
C LEU A 805 -37.19 14.94 1.15
N GLY A 806 -36.74 15.42 -0.01
CA GLY A 806 -37.37 16.54 -0.72
C GLY A 806 -36.93 17.92 -0.25
N CYS A 807 -35.84 18.04 0.52
CA CYS A 807 -35.27 19.34 0.84
C CYS A 807 -34.59 19.97 -0.38
N LYS A 808 -34.67 21.29 -0.49
CA LYS A 808 -33.76 22.05 -1.35
C LYS A 808 -32.40 22.12 -0.63
N VAL A 809 -31.37 21.51 -1.18
CA VAL A 809 -30.04 21.48 -0.55
C VAL A 809 -29.05 22.20 -1.45
N ASP A 810 -28.41 23.24 -0.93
CA ASP A 810 -27.39 24.01 -1.63
C ASP A 810 -26.02 23.86 -0.95
N ALA A 811 -24.95 23.67 -1.72
CA ALA A 811 -23.57 23.63 -1.27
C ALA A 811 -22.81 24.86 -1.73
N VAL A 812 -22.12 25.52 -0.80
CA VAL A 812 -21.40 26.78 -1.06
C VAL A 812 -20.03 26.78 -0.41
N THR A 813 -19.14 27.58 -0.99
CA THR A 813 -17.82 27.87 -0.43
C THR A 813 -17.42 29.31 -0.79
N PRO A 814 -16.71 30.05 0.08
CA PRO A 814 -16.29 31.42 -0.22
C PRO A 814 -15.31 31.54 -1.40
N SER A 815 -14.61 30.46 -1.76
CA SER A 815 -13.52 30.47 -2.74
C SER A 815 -13.92 30.05 -4.15
N LYS A 816 -15.15 29.55 -4.35
CA LYS A 816 -15.61 28.97 -5.63
C LYS A 816 -17.03 29.36 -5.98
N LYS A 817 -17.34 29.27 -7.27
CA LYS A 817 -18.64 29.60 -7.87
C LYS A 817 -19.48 28.36 -8.13
N LYS A 818 -20.77 28.57 -8.39
CA LYS A 818 -21.68 27.51 -8.83
C LYS A 818 -21.12 26.78 -10.06
N GLY A 819 -21.12 25.45 -10.02
CA GLY A 819 -20.61 24.57 -11.06
C GLY A 819 -19.12 24.21 -10.92
N GLU A 820 -18.36 24.93 -10.09
CA GLU A 820 -16.98 24.53 -9.76
C GLU A 820 -16.95 23.42 -8.72
N THR A 821 -15.81 22.73 -8.63
CA THR A 821 -15.67 21.54 -7.79
C THR A 821 -14.70 21.73 -6.63
N CYS A 822 -15.04 21.22 -5.45
CA CYS A 822 -14.12 20.95 -4.34
C CYS A 822 -13.60 19.53 -4.39
N VAL A 823 -12.31 19.36 -4.11
CA VAL A 823 -11.73 18.05 -3.84
C VAL A 823 -12.16 17.65 -2.43
N THR A 824 -12.53 16.39 -2.19
CA THR A 824 -12.83 15.89 -0.85
C THR A 824 -11.65 15.10 -0.27
N ALA A 825 -11.68 14.89 1.05
CA ALA A 825 -10.72 14.07 1.78
C ALA A 825 -11.43 12.83 2.36
N ILE A 826 -10.74 11.70 2.33
CA ILE A 826 -11.15 10.44 2.92
C ILE A 826 -10.35 10.28 4.21
N HIS A 827 -11.05 10.24 5.35
CA HIS A 827 -10.44 10.02 6.66
C HIS A 827 -10.78 8.61 7.16
N ASP A 828 -9.78 7.73 7.17
CA ASP A 828 -9.99 6.32 7.52
C ASP A 828 -8.94 5.79 8.51
N ASP A 829 -9.37 4.89 9.39
CA ASP A 829 -8.53 4.24 10.39
C ASP A 829 -7.86 2.99 9.82
N GLU A 830 -6.57 3.13 9.54
CA GLU A 830 -5.68 2.10 9.03
C GLU A 830 -4.69 1.58 10.09
N GLY A 831 -4.99 1.77 11.38
CA GLY A 831 -4.22 1.24 12.50
C GLY A 831 -3.06 2.13 12.99
N ALA A 832 -3.02 3.38 12.55
CA ALA A 832 -2.07 4.39 13.04
C ALA A 832 -2.64 5.20 14.22
N GLN A 833 -1.82 6.04 14.84
CA GLN A 833 -2.25 6.91 15.96
C GLN A 833 -3.29 7.97 15.55
N ALA A 834 -3.36 8.28 14.26
CA ALA A 834 -4.34 9.17 13.65
C ALA A 834 -4.84 8.55 12.36
N PHE A 835 -6.00 9.01 11.88
CA PHE A 835 -6.55 8.57 10.60
C PHE A 835 -5.62 8.90 9.44
N SER A 836 -5.64 8.04 8.41
CA SER A 836 -5.04 8.31 7.11
C SER A 836 -5.87 9.38 6.36
N GLU A 837 -5.23 10.17 5.50
CA GLU A 837 -5.91 11.08 4.59
C GLU A 837 -5.64 10.66 3.15
N LYS A 838 -6.72 10.39 2.40
CA LYS A 838 -6.68 10.09 0.97
C LYS A 838 -7.55 11.07 0.20
N ARG A 839 -7.32 11.20 -1.11
CA ARG A 839 -8.16 12.03 -1.99
C ARG A 839 -9.47 11.31 -2.28
N GLY A 840 -10.61 11.97 -2.03
CA GLY A 840 -11.94 11.44 -2.36
C GLY A 840 -12.50 11.91 -3.70
N HIS A 841 -13.83 11.97 -3.78
CA HIS A 841 -14.57 12.44 -4.95
C HIS A 841 -14.40 13.95 -5.23
N ASN A 842 -14.97 14.39 -6.34
CA ASN A 842 -15.17 15.81 -6.62
C ASN A 842 -16.59 16.20 -6.20
N LEU A 843 -16.69 17.12 -5.24
CA LEU A 843 -17.93 17.76 -4.84
C LEU A 843 -18.22 18.96 -5.73
N VAL A 844 -19.48 19.20 -6.08
CA VAL A 844 -19.90 20.41 -6.82
C VAL A 844 -20.53 21.46 -5.92
N ILE A 845 -20.14 22.69 -6.16
CA ILE A 845 -20.78 23.88 -5.59
C ILE A 845 -22.07 24.17 -6.36
N THR A 846 -23.21 24.19 -5.66
CA THR A 846 -24.53 24.29 -6.31
C THR A 846 -25.10 25.72 -6.30
N ALA A 847 -24.55 26.60 -5.45
CA ALA A 847 -24.94 28.01 -5.37
C ALA A 847 -23.70 28.92 -5.23
N ASN A 848 -23.78 30.16 -5.70
CA ASN A 848 -22.69 31.12 -5.51
C ASN A 848 -22.70 31.67 -4.09
N TRP A 849 -21.51 31.87 -3.52
CA TRP A 849 -21.35 32.53 -2.22
C TRP A 849 -22.06 33.90 -2.14
N SER A 850 -22.00 34.70 -3.21
CA SER A 850 -22.62 36.03 -3.27
C SER A 850 -24.14 36.03 -3.15
N ASP A 851 -24.76 34.90 -3.48
CA ASP A 851 -26.22 34.76 -3.59
C ASP A 851 -26.80 34.17 -2.30
N VAL A 852 -25.95 33.82 -1.33
CA VAL A 852 -26.35 33.20 -0.07
C VAL A 852 -26.93 34.25 0.88
N SER A 853 -28.17 34.03 1.28
CA SER A 853 -28.84 34.76 2.34
C SER A 853 -29.33 33.80 3.41
N VAL A 854 -29.04 34.07 4.68
CA VAL A 854 -29.53 33.27 5.82
C VAL A 854 -31.07 33.25 5.90
N TYR A 855 -31.76 34.16 5.21
CA TYR A 855 -33.22 34.17 5.16
C TYR A 855 -33.80 33.01 4.33
N ASP A 856 -33.03 32.51 3.36
CA ASP A 856 -33.50 31.51 2.38
C ASP A 856 -33.35 30.07 2.89
N TYR A 857 -32.67 29.87 4.02
CA TYR A 857 -32.35 28.55 4.55
C TYR A 857 -32.89 28.35 5.97
N ASP A 858 -33.40 27.15 6.22
CA ASP A 858 -33.89 26.69 7.52
C ASP A 858 -32.79 26.05 8.37
N CYS A 859 -31.78 25.49 7.72
CA CYS A 859 -30.67 24.80 8.35
C CYS A 859 -29.32 25.10 7.68
N LEU A 860 -28.28 25.21 8.50
CA LEU A 860 -26.88 25.21 8.11
C LEU A 860 -26.22 23.88 8.54
N VAL A 861 -25.56 23.20 7.62
CA VAL A 861 -24.73 22.02 7.86
C VAL A 861 -23.27 22.37 7.56
N VAL A 862 -22.38 22.04 8.50
CA VAL A 862 -20.92 22.19 8.37
C VAL A 862 -20.28 20.80 8.47
N PRO A 863 -19.97 20.17 7.33
CA PRO A 863 -19.24 18.89 7.32
C PRO A 863 -17.79 19.05 7.81
N GLY A 864 -17.18 17.96 8.27
CA GLY A 864 -15.81 17.93 8.76
C GLY A 864 -14.75 17.80 7.67
N GLY A 865 -13.67 17.10 8.00
CA GLY A 865 -12.46 17.03 7.18
C GLY A 865 -11.55 18.21 7.44
N ARG A 866 -10.83 18.67 6.42
CA ARG A 866 -9.93 19.82 6.52
C ARG A 866 -10.56 21.13 6.07
N SER A 867 -11.70 21.05 5.38
CA SER A 867 -12.50 22.22 4.97
C SER A 867 -12.76 23.23 6.11
N PRO A 868 -13.15 22.81 7.33
CA PRO A 868 -13.34 23.74 8.45
C PRO A 868 -12.10 24.56 8.83
N GLU A 869 -10.89 24.02 8.67
CA GLU A 869 -9.62 24.75 8.91
C GLU A 869 -9.53 25.98 7.99
N LEU A 870 -9.94 25.81 6.72
CA LEU A 870 -9.93 26.88 5.72
C LEU A 870 -11.05 27.90 5.98
N LEU A 871 -12.23 27.42 6.39
CA LEU A 871 -13.41 28.25 6.59
C LEU A 871 -13.28 29.13 7.85
N VAL A 872 -12.63 28.65 8.91
CA VAL A 872 -12.39 29.45 10.12
C VAL A 872 -11.56 30.70 9.84
N MET A 873 -10.64 30.63 8.86
CA MET A 873 -9.81 31.77 8.46
C MET A 873 -10.56 32.81 7.64
N ASN A 874 -11.83 32.57 7.31
CA ASN A 874 -12.67 33.48 6.55
C ASN A 874 -13.73 34.14 7.44
N ASP A 875 -13.53 35.42 7.76
CA ASP A 875 -14.44 36.16 8.64
C ASP A 875 -15.90 36.13 8.17
N LYS A 876 -16.15 36.11 6.85
CA LYS A 876 -17.52 36.03 6.31
C LYS A 876 -18.15 34.67 6.56
N ALA A 877 -17.39 33.58 6.51
CA ALA A 877 -17.89 32.25 6.85
C ALA A 877 -18.23 32.13 8.34
N VAL A 878 -17.34 32.64 9.22
CA VAL A 878 -17.61 32.70 10.67
C VAL A 878 -18.83 33.57 10.96
N THR A 879 -18.99 34.70 10.27
CA THR A 879 -20.13 35.62 10.43
C THR A 879 -21.42 34.98 9.95
N LEU A 880 -21.41 34.27 8.82
CA LEU A 880 -22.57 33.55 8.32
C LEU A 880 -23.10 32.56 9.37
N VAL A 881 -22.22 31.78 9.99
CA VAL A 881 -22.61 30.82 11.05
C VAL A 881 -23.23 31.54 12.25
N LYS A 882 -22.66 32.69 12.65
CA LYS A 882 -23.24 33.54 13.72
C LYS A 882 -24.64 34.04 13.35
N GLU A 883 -24.84 34.51 12.14
CA GLU A 883 -26.16 34.98 11.67
C GLU A 883 -27.21 33.86 11.69
N PHE A 884 -26.86 32.63 11.31
CA PHE A 884 -27.76 31.47 11.46
C PHE A 884 -28.15 31.24 12.93
N ALA A 885 -27.20 31.40 13.85
CA ALA A 885 -27.44 31.20 15.28
C ALA A 885 -28.31 32.31 15.88
N GLU A 886 -28.02 33.57 15.54
CA GLU A 886 -28.79 34.75 15.97
C GLU A 886 -30.24 34.69 15.49
N ARG A 887 -30.47 34.11 14.31
CA ARG A 887 -31.82 33.88 13.77
C ARG A 887 -32.47 32.60 14.27
N ASN A 888 -31.85 31.89 15.22
CA ASN A 888 -32.38 30.67 15.81
C ASN A 888 -32.73 29.61 14.72
N ARG A 889 -31.88 29.49 13.70
CA ARG A 889 -31.97 28.43 12.67
C ARG A 889 -31.33 27.14 13.18
N VAL A 890 -31.61 26.03 12.51
CA VAL A 890 -30.95 24.75 12.84
C VAL A 890 -29.50 24.82 12.37
N ILE A 891 -28.56 24.48 13.23
CA ILE A 891 -27.13 24.42 12.89
C ILE A 891 -26.64 23.02 13.20
N ALA A 892 -25.89 22.43 12.28
CA ALA A 892 -25.34 21.11 12.47
C ALA A 892 -23.88 21.03 12.05
N GLY A 893 -23.05 20.39 12.87
CA GLY A 893 -21.63 20.18 12.60
C GLY A 893 -21.22 18.75 12.88
N VAL A 894 -20.46 18.15 11.98
CA VAL A 894 -19.92 16.79 12.13
C VAL A 894 -18.40 16.83 12.03
N GLY A 895 -17.73 15.98 12.84
CA GLY A 895 -16.28 15.90 12.88
C GLY A 895 -15.63 17.27 13.15
N GLN A 896 -14.69 17.65 12.30
CA GLN A 896 -13.99 18.93 12.36
C GLN A 896 -14.87 20.14 12.04
N GLY A 897 -16.11 19.97 11.55
CA GLY A 897 -17.05 21.06 11.31
C GLY A 897 -17.31 21.89 12.58
N GLN A 898 -17.13 21.26 13.74
CA GLN A 898 -17.19 21.89 15.06
C GLN A 898 -16.14 23.00 15.26
N TRP A 899 -15.02 23.01 14.52
CA TRP A 899 -14.06 24.12 14.55
C TRP A 899 -14.71 25.44 14.16
N LEU A 900 -15.43 25.44 13.05
CA LEU A 900 -16.11 26.64 12.56
C LEU A 900 -17.22 27.06 13.51
N LEU A 901 -17.93 26.08 14.10
CA LEU A 901 -18.94 26.35 15.12
C LEU A 901 -18.34 26.97 16.39
N ALA A 902 -17.18 26.46 16.84
CA ALA A 902 -16.45 27.00 17.99
C ALA A 902 -16.00 28.44 17.72
N ALA A 903 -15.41 28.71 16.54
CA ALA A 903 -14.98 30.04 16.13
C ALA A 903 -16.16 31.04 16.01
N ALA A 904 -17.33 30.56 15.59
CA ALA A 904 -18.55 31.34 15.57
C ALA A 904 -19.14 31.58 16.97
N GLY A 905 -18.65 30.89 18.01
CA GLY A 905 -19.14 30.99 19.38
C GLY A 905 -20.47 30.27 19.62
N VAL A 906 -20.93 29.43 18.68
CA VAL A 906 -22.25 28.77 18.77
C VAL A 906 -22.24 27.55 19.70
N LEU A 907 -21.06 27.07 20.09
CA LEU A 907 -20.92 25.95 21.04
C LEU A 907 -21.03 26.39 22.51
N LYS A 908 -20.99 27.69 22.80
CA LYS A 908 -20.93 28.20 24.18
C LYS A 908 -22.16 27.79 25.00
N GLY A 909 -21.94 27.02 26.07
CA GLY A 909 -22.98 26.51 26.95
C GLY A 909 -23.89 25.44 26.31
N LYS A 910 -23.42 24.80 25.23
CA LYS A 910 -24.14 23.73 24.53
C LYS A 910 -23.49 22.37 24.74
N ARG A 911 -24.30 21.34 24.89
CA ARG A 911 -23.84 19.95 24.88
C ARG A 911 -23.49 19.52 23.47
N CYS A 912 -22.30 18.94 23.31
CA CYS A 912 -21.75 18.57 22.02
C CYS A 912 -21.18 17.14 22.06
N ALA A 913 -21.46 16.37 21.00
CA ALA A 913 -20.73 15.13 20.73
C ALA A 913 -19.34 15.49 20.21
N SER A 914 -18.28 14.84 20.68
CA SER A 914 -16.93 15.11 20.17
C SER A 914 -16.05 13.87 20.23
N GLY A 915 -15.40 13.54 19.12
CA GLY A 915 -14.33 12.54 19.08
C GLY A 915 -13.03 13.08 19.67
N ASP A 916 -12.06 12.22 19.95
CA ASP A 916 -10.82 12.58 20.66
C ASP A 916 -10.09 13.79 20.05
N GLY A 917 -10.05 13.90 18.72
CA GLY A 917 -9.42 15.02 18.03
C GLY A 917 -10.09 16.39 18.26
N MET A 918 -11.40 16.43 18.55
CA MET A 918 -12.18 17.67 18.63
C MET A 918 -12.50 18.12 20.06
N LYS A 919 -12.20 17.28 21.06
CA LYS A 919 -12.48 17.56 22.49
C LYS A 919 -11.95 18.92 22.95
N VAL A 920 -10.73 19.27 22.55
CA VAL A 920 -10.09 20.54 22.91
C VAL A 920 -10.87 21.71 22.32
N MET A 921 -11.30 21.61 21.07
CA MET A 921 -11.97 22.70 20.38
C MET A 921 -13.38 22.95 20.88
N VAL A 922 -14.13 21.90 21.23
CA VAL A 922 -15.43 22.05 21.89
C VAL A 922 -15.26 22.75 23.24
N LYS A 923 -14.27 22.34 24.06
CA LYS A 923 -13.98 23.00 25.34
C LYS A 923 -13.59 24.47 25.16
N MET A 924 -12.73 24.78 24.19
CA MET A 924 -12.30 26.16 23.90
C MET A 924 -13.44 27.01 23.34
N GLY A 925 -14.38 26.42 22.60
CA GLY A 925 -15.63 27.06 22.18
C GLY A 925 -16.64 27.24 23.32
N GLY A 926 -16.33 26.77 24.54
CA GLY A 926 -17.20 26.86 25.71
C GLY A 926 -18.34 25.83 25.73
N GLY A 927 -18.24 24.76 24.94
CA GLY A 927 -19.21 23.66 24.91
C GLY A 927 -18.93 22.58 25.96
N GLU A 928 -19.98 21.85 26.32
CA GLU A 928 -19.94 20.72 27.26
C GLU A 928 -19.83 19.41 26.47
N LEU A 929 -18.84 18.58 26.80
CA LEU A 929 -18.63 17.31 26.13
C LEU A 929 -19.60 16.24 26.62
N GLU A 930 -20.27 15.55 25.69
CA GLU A 930 -21.10 14.37 25.99
C GLU A 930 -20.48 13.14 25.28
N GLU A 931 -19.42 12.58 25.87
CA GLU A 931 -18.58 11.53 25.26
C GLU A 931 -19.30 10.20 25.02
N SER A 932 -20.40 9.93 25.73
CA SER A 932 -21.14 8.67 25.64
C SER A 932 -22.00 8.54 24.37
N LYS A 933 -22.17 9.61 23.59
CA LYS A 933 -23.04 9.63 22.41
C LYS A 933 -22.27 10.07 21.16
N GLY A 934 -22.36 9.25 20.11
CA GLY A 934 -21.78 9.58 18.79
C GLY A 934 -22.44 10.80 18.11
N CYS A 935 -23.65 11.16 18.51
CA CYS A 935 -24.35 12.37 18.06
C CYS A 935 -25.22 12.96 19.17
N VAL A 936 -25.23 14.29 19.29
CA VAL A 936 -25.96 15.04 20.31
C VAL A 936 -26.80 16.13 19.65
N SER A 937 -28.05 16.26 20.09
CA SER A 937 -28.93 17.38 19.76
C SER A 937 -29.19 18.21 21.01
N ASP A 938 -28.77 19.48 21.00
CA ASP A 938 -29.02 20.46 22.07
C ASP A 938 -29.82 21.64 21.50
N GLY A 939 -31.13 21.59 21.70
CA GLY A 939 -32.05 22.53 21.07
C GLY A 939 -31.99 22.41 19.55
N LYS A 940 -31.57 23.49 18.87
CA LYS A 940 -31.41 23.55 17.41
C LYS A 940 -29.97 23.29 16.92
N LEU A 941 -29.06 22.95 17.82
CA LEU A 941 -27.69 22.56 17.49
C LEU A 941 -27.60 21.03 17.44
N VAL A 942 -27.07 20.48 16.34
CA VAL A 942 -26.75 19.06 16.21
C VAL A 942 -25.25 18.91 16.02
N THR A 943 -24.62 18.05 16.81
CA THR A 943 -23.19 17.74 16.67
C THR A 943 -22.97 16.24 16.58
N ALA A 944 -22.04 15.80 15.73
CA ALA A 944 -21.65 14.39 15.61
C ALA A 944 -20.13 14.23 15.59
N VAL A 945 -19.65 13.09 16.10
CA VAL A 945 -18.21 12.82 16.27
C VAL A 945 -17.45 12.63 14.95
N GLY A 946 -18.14 12.15 13.90
CA GLY A 946 -17.57 11.88 12.57
C GLY A 946 -18.52 11.02 11.72
N TRP A 947 -18.05 10.58 10.55
CA TRP A 947 -18.86 9.81 9.58
C TRP A 947 -19.57 8.54 10.11
N PRO A 948 -19.07 7.77 11.11
CA PRO A 948 -19.82 6.60 11.61
C PRO A 948 -21.15 6.97 12.31
N ALA A 949 -21.29 8.22 12.77
CA ALA A 949 -22.47 8.71 13.47
C ALA A 949 -23.50 9.40 12.55
N LEU A 950 -23.28 9.39 11.23
CA LEU A 950 -24.18 10.05 10.26
C LEU A 950 -25.62 9.54 10.29
N PRO A 951 -25.93 8.24 10.55
CA PRO A 951 -27.33 7.80 10.70
C PRO A 951 -28.08 8.59 11.79
N TYR A 952 -27.46 8.77 12.96
CA TYR A 952 -28.04 9.55 14.06
C TYR A 952 -28.09 11.04 13.74
N PHE A 953 -27.04 11.57 13.09
CA PHE A 953 -26.96 12.96 12.66
C PHE A 953 -28.12 13.32 11.71
N ILE A 954 -28.37 12.49 10.70
CA ILE A 954 -29.47 12.66 9.73
C ILE A 954 -30.82 12.52 10.42
N SER A 955 -30.98 11.54 11.32
CA SER A 955 -32.21 11.35 12.08
C SER A 955 -32.56 12.58 12.94
N HIS A 956 -31.59 13.13 13.67
CA HIS A 956 -31.77 14.33 14.48
C HIS A 956 -32.08 15.57 13.62
N LEU A 957 -31.34 15.76 12.53
CA LEU A 957 -31.60 16.86 11.58
C LEU A 957 -33.00 16.77 10.99
N SER A 958 -33.41 15.58 10.54
CA SER A 958 -34.73 15.35 9.97
C SER A 958 -35.83 15.71 10.96
N LYS A 959 -35.69 15.26 12.21
CA LYS A 959 -36.64 15.59 13.29
C LYS A 959 -36.74 17.09 13.54
N LEU A 960 -35.61 17.81 13.60
CA LEU A 960 -35.60 19.26 13.80
C LEU A 960 -36.19 20.05 12.62
N LEU A 961 -36.07 19.51 11.40
CA LEU A 961 -36.67 20.07 10.19
C LEU A 961 -38.15 19.67 10.01
N GLY A 962 -38.70 18.88 10.92
CA GLY A 962 -40.07 18.37 10.82
C GLY A 962 -40.26 17.44 9.61
N LEU A 963 -39.22 16.69 9.28
CA LEU A 963 -39.19 15.63 8.28
C LEU A 963 -39.33 14.30 9.01
N SER A 964 -40.23 13.45 8.56
CA SER A 964 -40.37 12.09 9.08
C SER A 964 -40.72 11.11 7.97
N LEU A 965 -40.32 9.87 8.17
CA LEU A 965 -40.56 8.78 7.24
C LEU A 965 -41.31 7.69 7.99
N SER A 966 -42.48 7.30 7.47
CA SER A 966 -43.30 6.23 8.06
C SER A 966 -43.47 5.12 7.04
N PHE A 967 -43.21 3.88 7.44
CA PHE A 967 -43.50 2.71 6.63
C PHE A 967 -44.91 2.19 6.94
N GLU A 968 -45.64 1.78 5.90
CA GLU A 968 -46.92 1.07 6.03
C GLU A 968 -46.77 -0.36 6.56
#